data_AF-A0A183J4X7-F1
#
_entry.id   AF-A0A183J4X7-F1
#
_cell.length_a   1.000
_cell.length_b   1.000
_cell.length_c   1.000
_cell.angle_alpha   90.00
_cell.angle_beta   90.00
_cell.angle_gamma   90.00
#
_symmetry.space_group_name_H-M   'P 1'
#
loop_
_entity.id
_entity.type
_entity.pdbx_description
1 polymer ?
#
loop_
_entity_poly.entity_id
_entity_poly.type
_entity_poly.pdbx_seq_one_letter_code
_entity_poly.pdbx_strand_id
1 'polypeptide(L)'
;MHASLAIYDVSSGRNRLRELFAAVPGLRDSLLGKRAKRFEEAYHQMLLRRLNSGSIMRSEPPLSVVDMLADHCSDEDDADNAVGGDCGDVVADGGAGDTLLLGRKISVDTSGSGAATVATDVLLSPLESVTTGALSTGHFQVRISYVEDLITCCEPVMNKDPENVWLACFGPSVPIMRSTSRSEELPPPPMVTNSLGLPIVKNASSLIHFSLLQDPLYADDEKEREIRDQMSLLGVFRAYNKENYNLNPVLISDNDYNTYYGGISNGLLWPAFHNLPEYISSDYDQPDILKAHWHAYVRVNYQFAINAVRNSRPQDFLWIHDYHLLLTGMIVHSLDPDLEVGFFLHTPFQPPATFFTKYKLVAEAVLRGILRFTKVGFQTHRDRATFINFVTEHMTTAKMFHDAPNDRYSISHEGFTSSLGVFPVSIKNEEFVNLSKDPNVVRKAREIRNNLMLNRTGKLFFSVERFDYTKGIKEKLIAYDRFLESHPERRGKDVLLQVAVINRRGIDSYREYQDDAIAFATQINDKHKLADDPDWKPVIFQTDGVARPVLVSHYLAMDVGVVTPIKDGMNLVAKEMLIANPDASLILSTGAGTEQQFNDSGFYSDEQRCYHRVDDVRNADEFANAFFEAAIESVESVRENSGRIREFLVANDIEKWSGAFLDPSWTHQVIQRMDISTLQDFHNFMFQTRDIRRHIADTVLRGFAIRQHFAMSLRNAKLSLEAACHDNDHHLLMVKIDQNSDRLARLNVADEIKQLQIDLDFLNFVQSDDYDNLEQFLHHLAKYHPTDAGDFYSQVEIASSLIISGDHYQYFFTDRDGTLKSYACSYPSSIQPAYSAVIQGTFAHRCAQYAAILTSAPLLNIGLLDVFVLPDGYFSYGASIGREWYVNATKKFKDSSISKTDHLLLDLVSSRIERLFDQNQFQQFKWIGSGLQKHYGHITVARQDCYGSIDELKSLQWYEYILLL
;
A
#
# COMPACT_ATOMS: atom_id res chain seq x y z
N MET A 1 0.01 -22.01 26.60
CA MET A 1 -0.13 -20.58 26.93
C MET A 1 -1.27 -20.01 26.11
N HIS A 2 -2.24 -19.40 26.78
CA HIS A 2 -3.46 -18.84 26.23
C HIS A 2 -3.20 -17.52 25.50
N ALA A 3 -3.68 -17.37 24.27
CA ALA A 3 -3.90 -16.07 23.64
C ALA A 3 -5.41 -15.91 23.43
N SER A 4 -6.07 -15.20 24.35
CA SER A 4 -7.42 -14.70 24.13
C SER A 4 -7.43 -13.78 22.92
N LEU A 5 -8.43 -13.89 22.04
CA LEU A 5 -8.75 -12.96 20.94
C LEU A 5 -9.20 -11.56 21.41
N ALA A 6 -8.62 -11.07 22.50
CA ALA A 6 -8.53 -9.67 22.81
C ALA A 6 -7.08 -9.28 22.53
N ILE A 7 -6.83 -8.56 21.44
CA ILE A 7 -5.52 -7.97 21.14
C ILE A 7 -5.29 -6.83 22.16
N TYR A 8 -4.97 -7.23 23.38
CA TYR A 8 -4.38 -6.38 24.40
C TYR A 8 -2.88 -6.42 24.17
N ASP A 9 -2.30 -5.26 24.00
CA ASP A 9 -0.88 -5.10 24.23
C ASP A 9 -0.60 -5.39 25.71
N VAL A 10 0.03 -6.53 25.99
CA VAL A 10 0.39 -6.94 27.36
C VAL A 10 1.41 -5.96 27.97
N SER A 11 2.10 -5.16 27.15
CA SER A 11 3.08 -4.16 27.61
C SER A 11 2.49 -2.77 27.82
N SER A 12 1.43 -2.37 27.10
CA SER A 12 0.87 -1.00 27.15
C SER A 12 -0.57 -0.88 27.65
N GLY A 13 -1.29 -2.00 27.82
CA GLY A 13 -2.67 -2.02 28.33
C GLY A 13 -3.72 -1.33 27.44
N ARG A 14 -3.36 -0.96 26.20
CA ARG A 14 -4.26 -0.30 25.24
C ARG A 14 -4.85 -1.32 24.24
N ASN A 15 -6.14 -1.17 23.94
CA ASN A 15 -6.84 -1.98 22.93
C ASN A 15 -6.39 -1.54 21.52
N ARG A 16 -5.72 -2.43 20.78
CA ARG A 16 -5.11 -2.11 19.48
C ARG A 16 -6.11 -1.87 18.35
N LEU A 17 -7.37 -2.28 18.52
CA LEU A 17 -8.45 -2.09 17.52
C LEU A 17 -9.34 -0.87 17.82
N ARG A 18 -8.93 0.03 18.73
CA ARG A 18 -9.76 1.18 19.15
C ARG A 18 -10.19 2.06 17.99
N GLU A 19 -9.31 2.30 17.02
CA GLU A 19 -9.64 3.09 15.82
C GLU A 19 -10.64 2.37 14.91
N LEU A 20 -10.45 1.07 14.67
CA LEU A 20 -11.40 0.25 13.91
C LEU A 20 -12.79 0.23 14.57
N PHE A 21 -12.85 0.10 15.90
CA PHE A 21 -14.11 0.16 16.65
C PHE A 21 -14.74 1.54 16.66
N ALA A 22 -13.95 2.61 16.61
CA ALA A 22 -14.44 3.97 16.49
C ALA A 22 -14.95 4.29 15.07
N ALA A 23 -14.36 3.67 14.04
CA ALA A 23 -14.79 3.80 12.66
C ALA A 23 -16.05 2.97 12.34
N VAL A 24 -16.28 1.86 13.04
CA VAL A 24 -17.44 0.97 12.80
C VAL A 24 -18.23 0.70 14.09
N PRO A 25 -19.28 1.50 14.37
CA PRO A 25 -20.14 1.31 15.54
C PRO A 25 -20.82 -0.07 15.58
N GLY A 26 -20.67 -0.79 16.70
CA GLY A 26 -21.25 -2.13 16.89
C GLY A 26 -20.38 -3.29 16.38
N LEU A 27 -19.21 -3.01 15.78
CA LEU A 27 -18.29 -4.04 15.31
C LEU A 27 -17.78 -4.94 16.44
N ARG A 28 -17.58 -4.39 17.65
CA ARG A 28 -17.14 -5.17 18.82
C ARG A 28 -18.09 -6.32 19.11
N ASP A 29 -19.40 -6.08 19.05
CA ASP A 29 -20.42 -7.10 19.29
C ASP A 29 -20.56 -8.07 18.11
N SER A 30 -20.22 -7.63 16.89
CA SER A 30 -20.21 -8.47 15.69
C SER A 30 -18.98 -9.39 15.63
N LEU A 31 -17.79 -8.90 15.98
CA LEU A 31 -16.54 -9.70 16.03
C LEU A 31 -16.53 -10.64 17.24
N LEU A 32 -17.05 -10.18 18.40
CA LEU A 32 -17.17 -10.98 19.62
C LEU A 32 -18.50 -11.73 19.73
N GLY A 33 -19.33 -11.71 18.69
CA GLY A 33 -20.64 -12.37 18.71
C GLY A 33 -20.53 -13.82 19.16
N LYS A 34 -21.51 -14.31 19.94
CA LYS A 34 -21.59 -15.65 20.59
C LYS A 34 -21.19 -16.87 19.73
N ARG A 35 -20.95 -16.70 18.43
CA ARG A 35 -20.47 -17.70 17.47
C ARG A 35 -18.95 -17.71 17.26
N ALA A 36 -18.21 -16.61 17.46
CA ALA A 36 -16.75 -16.59 17.33
C ALA A 36 -16.08 -17.43 18.43
N LYS A 37 -16.57 -17.28 19.67
CA LYS A 37 -16.14 -18.11 20.81
C LYS A 37 -16.50 -19.59 20.63
N ARG A 38 -17.69 -19.89 20.09
CA ARG A 38 -18.10 -21.27 19.75
C ARG A 38 -17.34 -21.85 18.57
N PHE A 39 -16.93 -21.04 17.59
CA PHE A 39 -16.07 -21.47 16.49
C PHE A 39 -14.66 -21.78 16.98
N GLU A 40 -14.09 -20.93 17.83
CA GLU A 40 -12.80 -21.20 18.48
C GLU A 40 -12.87 -22.41 19.40
N GLU A 41 -13.90 -22.53 20.24
CA GLU A 41 -14.10 -23.68 21.13
C GLU A 41 -14.33 -24.97 20.32
N ALA A 42 -15.08 -24.93 19.22
CA ALA A 42 -15.29 -26.07 18.33
C ALA A 42 -14.02 -26.43 17.52
N TYR A 43 -13.25 -25.44 17.07
CA TYR A 43 -11.97 -25.63 16.38
C TYR A 43 -10.91 -26.18 17.35
N HIS A 44 -10.90 -25.70 18.60
CA HIS A 44 -10.04 -26.16 19.67
C HIS A 44 -10.42 -27.57 20.15
N GLN A 45 -11.72 -27.87 20.31
CA GLN A 45 -12.18 -29.24 20.59
C GLN A 45 -11.88 -30.20 19.43
N MET A 46 -11.94 -29.73 18.17
CA MET A 46 -11.54 -30.52 17.00
C MET A 46 -10.03 -30.81 17.01
N LEU A 47 -9.19 -29.82 17.37
CA LEU A 47 -7.74 -29.98 17.51
C LEU A 47 -7.38 -30.90 18.69
N LEU A 48 -8.02 -30.75 19.85
CA LEU A 48 -7.83 -31.60 21.02
C LEU A 48 -8.30 -33.03 20.79
N ARG A 49 -9.42 -33.24 20.08
CA ARG A 49 -9.87 -34.58 19.67
C ARG A 49 -8.89 -35.25 18.72
N ARG A 50 -8.15 -34.50 17.88
CA ARG A 50 -7.08 -35.06 17.02
C ARG A 50 -5.81 -35.40 17.80
N LEU A 51 -5.45 -34.61 18.81
CA LEU A 51 -4.29 -34.88 19.67
C LEU A 51 -4.53 -36.08 20.61
N ASN A 52 -5.77 -36.26 21.09
CA ASN A 52 -6.11 -37.32 22.05
C ASN A 52 -6.67 -38.61 21.44
N SER A 53 -6.88 -38.70 20.12
CA SER A 53 -7.40 -39.91 19.45
C SER A 53 -6.29 -40.86 18.95
N GLY A 54 -5.17 -40.91 19.67
CA GLY A 54 -4.14 -41.93 19.48
C GLY A 54 -4.52 -43.32 19.99
N SER A 55 -5.68 -43.50 20.64
CA SER A 55 -6.09 -44.80 21.18
C SER A 55 -7.60 -44.84 21.43
N ILE A 56 -8.22 -45.94 20.99
CA ILE A 56 -9.63 -46.37 21.17
C ILE A 56 -10.54 -46.07 19.97
N MET A 57 -10.59 -47.06 19.06
CA MET A 57 -11.72 -47.28 18.16
C MET A 57 -12.94 -47.79 18.94
N ARG A 58 -14.12 -47.22 18.70
CA ARG A 58 -15.39 -47.97 18.59
C ARG A 58 -16.44 -47.16 17.83
N SER A 59 -17.27 -47.91 17.12
CA SER A 59 -18.13 -47.56 16.00
C SER A 59 -19.50 -46.98 16.40
N GLU A 60 -19.81 -45.77 15.95
CA GLU A 60 -21.18 -45.27 15.70
C GLU A 60 -21.15 -44.25 14.53
N PRO A 61 -22.22 -44.13 13.72
CA PRO A 61 -22.25 -43.21 12.58
C PRO A 61 -22.47 -41.76 13.04
N PRO A 62 -21.91 -40.74 12.36
CA PRO A 62 -22.11 -39.35 12.77
C PRO A 62 -23.44 -38.79 12.21
N LEU A 63 -24.24 -38.21 13.12
CA LEU A 63 -25.45 -37.43 12.83
C LEU A 63 -25.13 -36.12 12.09
N SER A 64 -26.08 -35.64 11.27
CA SER A 64 -25.94 -34.41 10.49
C SER A 64 -26.06 -33.15 11.38
N VAL A 65 -25.41 -32.06 10.98
CA VAL A 65 -25.45 -30.75 11.67
C VAL A 65 -26.86 -30.14 11.69
N VAL A 66 -27.76 -30.62 10.82
CA VAL A 66 -29.15 -30.17 10.75
C VAL A 66 -29.99 -30.79 11.86
N ASP A 67 -29.66 -32.01 12.30
CA ASP A 67 -30.42 -32.74 13.33
C ASP A 67 -30.12 -32.27 14.78
N MET A 68 -29.07 -31.46 14.99
CA MET A 68 -28.79 -30.85 16.30
C MET A 68 -29.47 -29.48 16.52
N LEU A 69 -30.18 -28.97 15.52
CA LEU A 69 -30.84 -27.66 15.57
C LEU A 69 -32.37 -27.74 15.70
N ALA A 70 -32.94 -28.93 15.77
CA ALA A 70 -34.36 -29.14 16.01
C ALA A 70 -34.59 -29.75 17.41
N ASP A 71 -35.60 -29.22 18.11
CA ASP A 71 -36.18 -29.66 19.39
C ASP A 71 -35.42 -29.37 20.70
N HIS A 72 -35.72 -28.23 21.34
CA HIS A 72 -36.81 -28.12 22.33
C HIS A 72 -36.74 -26.76 23.05
N CYS A 73 -37.80 -25.97 22.91
CA CYS A 73 -38.17 -24.92 23.85
C CYS A 73 -38.65 -25.56 25.16
N SER A 74 -37.98 -25.29 26.27
CA SER A 74 -38.61 -25.21 27.60
C SER A 74 -37.65 -24.50 28.55
N ASP A 75 -38.16 -23.46 29.18
CA ASP A 75 -37.61 -22.80 30.36
C ASP A 75 -37.35 -23.81 31.49
N GLU A 76 -36.29 -23.61 32.29
CA GLU A 76 -36.34 -23.63 33.77
C GLU A 76 -34.97 -23.34 34.42
N ASP A 77 -35.07 -22.78 35.63
CA ASP A 77 -34.07 -22.21 36.52
C ASP A 77 -33.23 -23.23 37.33
N ASP A 78 -32.26 -22.67 38.08
CA ASP A 78 -31.68 -23.11 39.36
C ASP A 78 -30.32 -23.85 39.46
N ALA A 79 -29.37 -23.10 40.06
CA ALA A 79 -28.63 -23.33 41.31
C ALA A 79 -27.54 -24.43 41.49
N ASP A 80 -26.39 -23.92 41.97
CA ASP A 80 -25.54 -24.39 43.09
C ASP A 80 -24.44 -25.48 43.00
N ASN A 81 -23.25 -25.02 43.40
CA ASN A 81 -22.26 -25.58 44.36
C ASN A 81 -21.19 -26.65 43.99
N ALA A 82 -19.93 -26.19 44.13
CA ALA A 82 -18.89 -26.69 45.07
C ALA A 82 -17.87 -27.80 44.70
N VAL A 83 -16.58 -27.38 44.74
CA VAL A 83 -15.41 -27.96 45.46
C VAL A 83 -14.67 -29.20 44.91
N GLY A 84 -13.36 -29.01 44.62
CA GLY A 84 -12.27 -29.66 45.39
C GLY A 84 -11.30 -30.65 44.71
N GLY A 85 -10.01 -30.23 44.60
CA GLY A 85 -8.75 -31.01 44.77
C GLY A 85 -8.43 -32.18 43.82
N ASP A 86 -7.21 -32.71 43.69
CA ASP A 86 -5.83 -32.34 44.03
C ASP A 86 -4.90 -33.37 43.29
N CYS A 87 -3.64 -32.98 43.09
CA CYS A 87 -2.38 -33.65 42.73
C CYS A 87 -2.25 -35.14 42.31
N GLY A 88 -1.23 -35.40 41.48
CA GLY A 88 -0.51 -36.68 41.42
C GLY A 88 0.53 -36.82 40.30
N ASP A 89 1.80 -36.50 40.59
CA ASP A 89 3.02 -36.82 39.82
C ASP A 89 3.37 -38.32 39.86
N VAL A 90 3.96 -38.87 38.77
CA VAL A 90 4.91 -39.99 38.81
C VAL A 90 5.96 -39.87 37.68
N VAL A 91 7.23 -40.10 38.08
CA VAL A 91 8.52 -40.07 37.38
C VAL A 91 8.88 -41.41 36.72
N ALA A 92 9.77 -41.38 35.71
CA ALA A 92 10.85 -42.35 35.34
C ALA A 92 10.92 -42.60 33.81
N ASP A 93 12.04 -42.84 33.11
CA ASP A 93 13.49 -42.80 33.32
C ASP A 93 14.15 -43.17 31.96
N GLY A 94 15.38 -42.69 31.72
CA GLY A 94 16.49 -43.38 31.04
C GLY A 94 16.48 -43.78 29.55
N GLY A 95 17.49 -43.33 28.79
CA GLY A 95 18.04 -44.09 27.65
C GLY A 95 18.84 -43.31 26.59
N ALA A 96 20.18 -43.40 26.66
CA ALA A 96 21.18 -43.03 25.63
C ALA A 96 20.87 -43.67 24.25
N GLY A 97 21.34 -43.24 23.08
CA GLY A 97 22.48 -42.41 22.63
C GLY A 97 22.97 -43.07 21.33
N ASP A 98 23.23 -42.31 20.25
CA ASP A 98 24.39 -42.53 19.38
C ASP A 98 24.48 -41.50 18.24
N THR A 99 25.74 -41.18 17.93
CA THR A 99 26.21 -40.16 16.99
C THR A 99 26.58 -40.84 15.67
N LEU A 100 26.24 -40.26 14.52
CA LEU A 100 26.90 -40.59 13.25
C LEU A 100 26.98 -39.36 12.33
N LEU A 101 28.20 -38.83 12.25
CA LEU A 101 28.70 -37.91 11.22
C LEU A 101 28.72 -38.61 9.86
N LEU A 102 28.35 -37.90 8.78
CA LEU A 102 29.14 -37.89 7.53
C LEU A 102 28.68 -36.75 6.61
N GLY A 103 29.62 -35.84 6.28
CA GLY A 103 29.38 -34.73 5.37
C GLY A 103 29.42 -35.13 3.90
N ARG A 104 28.88 -34.26 3.03
CA ARG A 104 29.28 -34.21 1.62
C ARG A 104 29.10 -32.81 1.04
N LYS A 105 30.23 -32.26 0.57
CA LYS A 105 30.39 -31.06 -0.25
C LYS A 105 29.55 -31.15 -1.54
N ILE A 106 28.95 -30.02 -1.93
CA ILE A 106 28.66 -29.70 -3.34
C ILE A 106 29.19 -28.29 -3.60
N SER A 107 30.18 -28.21 -4.49
CA SER A 107 30.70 -27.00 -5.13
C SER A 107 29.91 -26.74 -6.42
N VAL A 108 29.45 -25.51 -6.66
CA VAL A 108 29.14 -25.00 -8.00
C VAL A 108 29.53 -23.53 -8.07
N ASP A 109 30.05 -23.16 -9.24
CA ASP A 109 30.88 -22.02 -9.57
C ASP A 109 30.21 -20.64 -9.52
N THR A 110 31.06 -19.66 -9.21
CA THR A 110 30.82 -18.22 -9.22
C THR A 110 31.03 -17.63 -10.62
N SER A 111 29.99 -17.02 -11.19
CA SER A 111 30.14 -15.91 -12.15
C SER A 111 28.86 -15.09 -12.33
N GLY A 112 28.86 -13.88 -11.74
CA GLY A 112 28.34 -12.63 -12.31
C GLY A 112 26.84 -12.44 -12.56
N SER A 113 26.15 -11.77 -11.61
CA SER A 113 25.38 -10.53 -11.86
C SER A 113 24.80 -10.03 -10.54
N GLY A 114 24.91 -8.72 -10.27
CA GLY A 114 24.57 -8.10 -8.98
C GLY A 114 23.15 -8.39 -8.50
N ALA A 115 23.04 -8.90 -7.28
CA ALA A 115 21.77 -9.16 -6.61
C ALA A 115 21.33 -7.91 -5.83
N ALA A 116 20.16 -7.39 -6.17
CA ALA A 116 19.46 -6.36 -5.42
C ALA A 116 18.75 -7.00 -4.22
N THR A 117 18.77 -6.33 -3.08
CA THR A 117 18.06 -6.72 -1.85
C THR A 117 16.56 -6.84 -2.14
N VAL A 118 16.03 -8.06 -2.05
CA VAL A 118 14.68 -8.41 -2.50
C VAL A 118 13.64 -7.95 -1.46
N ALA A 119 12.93 -6.87 -1.78
CA ALA A 119 11.67 -6.51 -1.13
C ALA A 119 10.57 -7.37 -1.77
N THR A 120 9.96 -8.25 -0.98
CA THR A 120 8.80 -9.03 -1.45
C THR A 120 7.54 -8.19 -1.37
N ASP A 121 6.83 -8.06 -2.49
CA ASP A 121 5.52 -7.47 -2.58
C ASP A 121 4.46 -8.52 -2.21
N VAL A 122 3.59 -8.17 -1.28
CA VAL A 122 2.40 -8.96 -0.97
C VAL A 122 1.18 -8.25 -1.53
N LEU A 123 0.61 -8.81 -2.59
CA LEU A 123 -0.51 -8.26 -3.32
C LEU A 123 -1.83 -8.76 -2.73
N LEU A 124 -2.75 -7.86 -2.38
CA LEU A 124 -4.11 -8.25 -2.02
C LEU A 124 -5.10 -7.76 -3.08
N SER A 125 -5.82 -8.71 -3.68
CA SER A 125 -6.88 -8.42 -4.65
C SER A 125 -8.06 -9.38 -4.46
N PRO A 126 -9.32 -8.92 -4.55
CA PRO A 126 -10.46 -9.81 -4.68
C PRO A 126 -10.40 -10.47 -6.06
N LEU A 127 -10.05 -11.76 -6.14
CA LEU A 127 -10.17 -12.48 -7.40
C LEU A 127 -11.64 -12.82 -7.64
N GLU A 128 -12.22 -12.27 -8.69
CA GLU A 128 -13.53 -12.67 -9.21
C GLU A 128 -13.42 -13.79 -10.26
N SER A 129 -12.22 -14.10 -10.74
CA SER A 129 -12.06 -14.73 -12.05
C SER A 129 -11.76 -16.24 -12.04
N VAL A 130 -11.73 -16.92 -10.90
CA VAL A 130 -11.98 -18.37 -10.91
C VAL A 130 -13.48 -18.58 -10.84
N THR A 131 -14.14 -18.44 -11.99
CA THR A 131 -15.50 -18.97 -12.13
C THR A 131 -15.39 -20.48 -12.21
N THR A 132 -15.70 -21.16 -11.11
CA THR A 132 -16.11 -22.57 -11.17
C THR A 132 -17.48 -22.59 -11.85
N GLY A 133 -17.51 -22.91 -13.14
CA GLY A 133 -18.78 -23.17 -13.82
C GLY A 133 -19.53 -24.29 -13.09
N ALA A 134 -20.77 -24.04 -12.66
CA ALA A 134 -21.65 -25.10 -12.21
C ALA A 134 -21.95 -26.01 -13.41
N LEU A 135 -21.29 -27.16 -13.47
CA LEU A 135 -21.62 -28.23 -14.40
C LEU A 135 -21.98 -29.46 -13.57
N SER A 136 -23.19 -29.93 -13.79
CA SER A 136 -23.80 -31.16 -13.26
C SER A 136 -23.06 -32.46 -13.63
N THR A 137 -21.76 -32.39 -13.96
CA THR A 137 -20.96 -33.48 -14.54
C THR A 137 -19.57 -33.64 -13.93
N GLY A 138 -19.21 -32.94 -12.85
CA GLY A 138 -17.96 -33.22 -12.11
C GLY A 138 -16.66 -32.81 -12.82
N HIS A 139 -16.74 -31.91 -13.79
CA HIS A 139 -15.57 -31.32 -14.47
C HIS A 139 -15.40 -29.86 -14.06
N PHE A 140 -14.32 -29.53 -13.36
CA PHE A 140 -13.89 -28.16 -13.13
C PHE A 140 -13.13 -27.66 -14.37
N GLN A 141 -13.64 -26.61 -15.02
CA GLN A 141 -12.85 -25.85 -15.97
C GLN A 141 -12.51 -24.52 -15.32
N VAL A 142 -11.26 -24.36 -14.87
CA VAL A 142 -10.74 -23.05 -14.47
C VAL A 142 -10.61 -22.23 -15.75
N ARG A 143 -11.63 -21.43 -16.06
CA ARG A 143 -11.48 -20.34 -17.02
C ARG A 143 -10.98 -19.16 -16.22
N ILE A 144 -9.68 -18.92 -16.25
CA ILE A 144 -9.16 -17.58 -15.94
C ILE A 144 -9.79 -16.69 -17.00
N SER A 145 -10.82 -15.95 -16.63
CA SER A 145 -11.32 -14.90 -17.49
C SER A 145 -10.19 -13.89 -17.63
N TYR A 146 -9.50 -13.91 -18.76
CA TYR A 146 -8.57 -12.88 -19.24
C TYR A 146 -9.22 -11.48 -19.38
N VAL A 147 -10.38 -11.29 -18.76
CA VAL A 147 -11.30 -10.13 -18.77
C VAL A 147 -11.03 -9.22 -17.57
N GLU A 148 -10.23 -9.65 -16.58
CA GLU A 148 -9.84 -8.78 -15.46
C GLU A 148 -8.52 -8.07 -15.73
N ASP A 149 -8.66 -6.82 -16.16
CA ASP A 149 -7.61 -5.80 -16.31
C ASP A 149 -6.62 -5.80 -15.13
N LEU A 150 -7.11 -5.97 -13.90
CA LEU A 150 -6.31 -5.90 -12.68
C LEU A 150 -5.23 -6.98 -12.60
N ILE A 151 -5.55 -8.23 -12.98
CA ILE A 151 -4.59 -9.33 -12.90
C ILE A 151 -3.46 -9.09 -13.88
N THR A 152 -3.82 -8.77 -15.12
CA THR A 152 -2.87 -8.46 -16.19
C THR A 152 -1.98 -7.26 -15.84
N CYS A 153 -2.49 -6.30 -15.06
CA CYS A 153 -1.72 -5.15 -14.62
C CYS A 153 -0.68 -5.48 -13.53
N CYS A 154 -0.99 -6.41 -12.61
CA CYS A 154 -0.12 -6.73 -11.49
C CYS A 154 0.89 -7.85 -11.79
N GLU A 155 0.59 -8.73 -12.75
CA GLU A 155 1.48 -9.83 -13.17
C GLU A 155 2.94 -9.40 -13.45
N PRO A 156 3.22 -8.29 -14.18
CA PRO A 156 4.59 -7.84 -14.42
C PRO A 156 5.38 -7.49 -13.15
N VAL A 157 4.70 -7.12 -12.07
CA VAL A 157 5.33 -6.84 -10.78
C VAL A 157 5.53 -8.14 -10.02
N MET A 158 4.49 -8.97 -9.95
CA MET A 158 4.53 -10.22 -9.21
C MET A 158 5.58 -11.19 -9.76
N ASN A 159 5.76 -11.24 -11.08
CA ASN A 159 6.71 -12.13 -11.74
C ASN A 159 8.20 -11.70 -11.58
N LYS A 160 8.49 -10.53 -10.98
CA LYS A 160 9.88 -10.08 -10.77
C LYS A 160 10.59 -10.89 -9.70
N ASP A 161 9.85 -11.42 -8.73
CA ASP A 161 10.41 -12.13 -7.59
C ASP A 161 9.52 -13.33 -7.22
N PRO A 162 10.04 -14.57 -7.28
CA PRO A 162 9.29 -15.77 -6.91
C PRO A 162 8.85 -15.81 -5.44
N GLU A 163 9.48 -15.02 -4.56
CA GLU A 163 9.09 -14.91 -3.16
C GLU A 163 7.84 -14.04 -2.95
N ASN A 164 7.39 -13.30 -3.98
CA ASN A 164 6.19 -12.48 -3.91
C ASN A 164 4.96 -13.33 -3.55
N VAL A 165 4.01 -12.72 -2.82
CA VAL A 165 2.80 -13.43 -2.36
C VAL A 165 1.56 -12.70 -2.83
N TRP A 166 0.70 -13.40 -3.58
CA TRP A 166 -0.63 -12.90 -3.92
C TRP A 166 -1.67 -13.50 -2.98
N LEU A 167 -2.34 -12.66 -2.23
CA LEU A 167 -3.51 -13.01 -1.42
C LEU A 167 -4.81 -12.69 -2.16
N ALA A 168 -5.61 -13.72 -2.45
CA ALA A 168 -6.86 -13.55 -3.19
C ALA A 168 -7.99 -14.41 -2.63
N CYS A 169 -9.23 -13.88 -2.68
CA CYS A 169 -10.41 -14.69 -2.41
C CYS A 169 -10.78 -15.48 -3.66
N PHE A 170 -11.09 -16.76 -3.51
CA PHE A 170 -11.73 -17.57 -4.54
C PHE A 170 -13.18 -17.77 -4.11
N GLY A 171 -14.13 -17.56 -5.00
CA GLY A 171 -15.56 -17.53 -4.68
C GLY A 171 -16.10 -18.79 -3.96
N PRO A 172 -17.42 -18.81 -3.64
CA PRO A 172 -18.08 -19.75 -2.71
C PRO A 172 -18.15 -21.23 -3.17
N SER A 173 -17.29 -21.66 -4.08
CA SER A 173 -17.41 -22.95 -4.78
C SER A 173 -16.14 -23.79 -4.72
N VAL A 174 -15.25 -23.53 -3.76
CA VAL A 174 -14.12 -24.42 -3.47
C VAL A 174 -14.58 -25.43 -2.40
N PRO A 175 -14.93 -26.69 -2.76
CA PRO A 175 -15.32 -27.68 -1.77
C PRO A 175 -14.12 -28.01 -0.87
N ILE A 176 -14.20 -27.62 0.40
CA ILE A 176 -13.22 -28.02 1.42
C ILE A 176 -13.44 -29.53 1.69
N MET A 177 -12.69 -30.39 1.02
CA MET A 177 -12.71 -31.85 1.27
C MET A 177 -11.63 -32.27 2.27
N ARG A 178 -12.04 -32.88 3.37
CA ARG A 178 -11.11 -33.48 4.34
C ARG A 178 -10.40 -34.70 3.73
N SER A 179 -9.13 -34.58 3.35
CA SER A 179 -8.28 -35.75 3.06
C SER A 179 -7.86 -36.45 4.34
N THR A 180 -7.83 -37.79 4.30
CA THR A 180 -7.35 -38.70 5.35
C THR A 180 -5.96 -39.28 5.04
N SER A 181 -5.19 -38.74 4.11
CA SER A 181 -3.85 -39.26 3.81
C SER A 181 -2.77 -38.63 4.71
N ARG A 182 -2.06 -39.47 5.47
CA ARG A 182 -0.78 -39.15 6.12
C ARG A 182 0.25 -38.78 5.05
N SER A 183 0.68 -37.52 5.01
CA SER A 183 1.89 -37.12 4.28
C SER A 183 3.12 -37.42 5.14
N GLU A 184 4.14 -38.03 4.54
CA GLU A 184 5.44 -38.30 5.17
C GLU A 184 6.07 -36.99 5.68
N GLU A 185 6.53 -37.02 6.94
CA GLU A 185 7.16 -35.90 7.64
C GLU A 185 8.56 -35.64 7.07
N LEU A 186 8.70 -34.56 6.29
CA LEU A 186 9.99 -33.90 6.12
C LEU A 186 10.24 -32.99 7.33
N PRO A 187 11.48 -32.89 7.86
CA PRO A 187 11.77 -32.03 8.99
C PRO A 187 11.47 -30.57 8.61
N PRO A 188 10.82 -29.77 9.48
CA PRO A 188 10.52 -28.39 9.17
C PRO A 188 11.83 -27.60 9.06
N PRO A 189 11.96 -26.71 8.05
CA PRO A 189 13.05 -25.73 8.04
C PRO A 189 12.96 -24.84 9.29
N PRO A 190 14.06 -24.19 9.71
CA PRO A 190 14.05 -23.28 10.85
C PRO A 190 12.94 -22.23 10.68
N MET A 191 12.04 -22.15 11.66
CA MET A 191 10.85 -21.31 11.59
C MET A 191 11.23 -19.84 11.76
N VAL A 192 11.16 -19.07 10.69
CA VAL A 192 11.20 -17.61 10.77
C VAL A 192 9.82 -17.13 11.21
N THR A 193 9.76 -16.23 12.19
CA THR A 193 8.50 -15.65 12.70
C THR A 193 8.29 -14.23 12.20
N ASN A 194 7.04 -13.81 12.03
CA ASN A 194 6.72 -12.41 11.77
C ASN A 194 6.89 -11.57 13.06
N SER A 195 6.64 -10.26 12.96
CA SER A 195 6.65 -9.30 14.09
C SER A 195 5.75 -9.69 15.26
N LEU A 196 4.74 -10.52 15.03
CA LEU A 196 3.80 -11.03 16.04
C LEU A 196 4.27 -12.34 16.69
N GLY A 197 5.46 -12.85 16.33
CA GLY A 197 5.96 -14.14 16.81
C GLY A 197 5.25 -15.34 16.20
N LEU A 198 4.46 -15.15 15.14
CA LEU A 198 3.78 -16.23 14.42
C LEU A 198 4.69 -16.81 13.33
N PRO A 199 4.70 -18.13 13.08
CA PRO A 199 5.46 -18.71 11.99
C PRO A 199 5.06 -18.09 10.65
N ILE A 200 6.04 -17.64 9.88
CA ILE A 200 5.82 -17.10 8.54
C ILE A 200 5.38 -18.26 7.64
N VAL A 201 4.20 -18.12 7.04
CA VAL A 201 3.59 -19.16 6.19
C VAL A 201 4.35 -19.34 4.88
N LYS A 202 5.23 -18.40 4.49
CA LYS A 202 6.11 -18.50 3.29
C LYS A 202 6.93 -19.80 3.22
N ASN A 203 7.35 -20.36 4.36
CA ASN A 203 8.20 -21.55 4.43
C ASN A 203 7.45 -22.85 4.77
N ALA A 204 6.16 -22.77 5.11
CA ALA A 204 5.36 -23.96 5.26
C ALA A 204 5.11 -24.47 3.84
N SER A 205 5.72 -25.60 3.47
CA SER A 205 5.40 -26.33 2.25
C SER A 205 3.90 -26.22 2.02
N SER A 206 3.49 -25.44 1.00
CA SER A 206 2.10 -25.06 0.73
C SER A 206 1.17 -26.29 0.68
N LEU A 207 1.77 -27.46 0.44
CA LEU A 207 1.26 -28.81 0.71
C LEU A 207 0.44 -29.01 2.01
N ILE A 208 0.81 -28.39 3.14
CA ILE A 208 0.18 -28.65 4.46
C ILE A 208 -1.19 -27.96 4.61
N HIS A 209 -1.44 -26.85 3.92
CA HIS A 209 -2.77 -26.24 3.85
C HIS A 209 -3.59 -26.71 2.65
N PHE A 210 -2.93 -27.23 1.61
CA PHE A 210 -3.58 -27.79 0.41
C PHE A 210 -4.00 -29.27 0.54
N SER A 211 -3.66 -29.96 1.64
CA SER A 211 -4.17 -31.31 1.94
C SER A 211 -5.69 -31.36 2.26
N LEU A 212 -6.39 -30.22 2.20
CA LEU A 212 -7.84 -30.10 2.40
C LEU A 212 -8.65 -29.99 1.09
N LEU A 213 -8.04 -30.28 -0.06
CA LEU A 213 -8.66 -30.16 -1.39
C LEU A 213 -8.42 -31.37 -2.30
N GLN A 214 -7.97 -32.52 -1.77
CA GLN A 214 -7.81 -33.72 -2.59
C GLN A 214 -9.19 -34.30 -2.95
N ASP A 215 -9.44 -34.46 -4.25
CA ASP A 215 -10.55 -35.25 -4.79
C ASP A 215 -10.45 -36.72 -4.37
N PRO A 216 -11.57 -37.44 -4.18
CA PRO A 216 -11.54 -38.86 -3.85
C PRO A 216 -10.90 -39.68 -4.98
N LEU A 217 -10.07 -40.64 -4.56
CA LEU A 217 -9.38 -41.61 -5.40
C LEU A 217 -10.36 -42.55 -6.11
N TYR A 218 -10.89 -42.14 -7.26
CA TYR A 218 -11.57 -43.03 -8.22
C TYR A 218 -11.25 -42.57 -9.64
N ALA A 219 -10.08 -42.97 -10.15
CA ALA A 219 -9.78 -42.98 -11.58
C ALA A 219 -8.87 -44.18 -11.84
N ASP A 220 -9.32 -45.10 -12.70
CA ASP A 220 -8.62 -46.36 -13.01
C ASP A 220 -7.48 -46.18 -14.05
N ASP A 221 -7.31 -44.97 -14.62
CA ASP A 221 -6.31 -44.67 -15.66
C ASP A 221 -5.36 -43.52 -15.27
N GLU A 222 -4.06 -43.71 -15.51
CA GLU A 222 -2.96 -42.83 -15.09
C GLU A 222 -2.95 -41.50 -15.87
N LYS A 223 -3.37 -41.52 -17.13
CA LYS A 223 -3.53 -40.30 -17.97
C LYS A 223 -4.70 -39.43 -17.53
N GLU A 224 -5.83 -40.03 -17.17
CA GLU A 224 -6.97 -39.26 -16.65
C GLU A 224 -6.64 -38.66 -15.29
N ARG A 225 -5.83 -39.34 -14.47
CA ARG A 225 -5.36 -38.82 -13.19
C ARG A 225 -4.42 -37.63 -13.35
N GLU A 226 -3.52 -37.66 -14.33
CA GLU A 226 -2.60 -36.55 -14.62
C GLU A 226 -3.34 -35.33 -15.19
N ILE A 227 -4.25 -35.53 -16.14
CA ILE A 227 -5.10 -34.46 -16.69
C ILE A 227 -5.99 -33.87 -15.58
N ARG A 228 -6.57 -34.70 -14.71
CA ARG A 228 -7.42 -34.26 -13.60
C ARG A 228 -6.63 -33.55 -12.50
N ASP A 229 -5.42 -33.99 -12.19
CA ASP A 229 -4.55 -33.30 -11.24
C ASP A 229 -4.17 -31.93 -11.80
N GLN A 230 -3.77 -31.83 -13.08
CA GLN A 230 -3.48 -30.56 -13.77
C GLN A 230 -4.70 -29.62 -13.89
N MET A 231 -5.92 -30.17 -14.03
CA MET A 231 -7.16 -29.39 -14.14
C MET A 231 -7.83 -29.11 -12.79
N SER A 232 -7.36 -29.70 -11.69
CA SER A 232 -7.86 -29.41 -10.35
C SER A 232 -7.42 -28.01 -9.92
N LEU A 233 -8.23 -27.33 -9.09
CA LEU A 233 -7.87 -26.04 -8.50
C LEU A 233 -6.48 -26.09 -7.83
N LEU A 234 -6.17 -27.22 -7.20
CA LEU A 234 -4.88 -27.52 -6.59
C LEU A 234 -3.73 -27.63 -7.61
N GLY A 235 -3.95 -28.30 -8.73
CA GLY A 235 -2.93 -28.45 -9.78
C GLY A 235 -2.66 -27.13 -10.49
N VAL A 236 -3.70 -26.32 -10.71
CA VAL A 236 -3.55 -24.95 -11.21
C VAL A 236 -2.75 -24.11 -10.22
N PHE A 237 -3.07 -24.16 -8.92
CA PHE A 237 -2.28 -23.47 -7.89
C PHE A 237 -0.84 -23.98 -7.82
N ARG A 238 -0.60 -25.29 -7.93
CA ARG A 238 0.75 -25.86 -7.93
C ARG A 238 1.54 -25.48 -9.18
N ALA A 239 0.90 -25.40 -10.35
CA ALA A 239 1.55 -24.97 -11.58
C ALA A 239 1.94 -23.49 -11.49
N TYR A 240 1.03 -22.65 -10.99
CA TYR A 240 1.27 -21.21 -10.84
C TYR A 240 2.34 -20.91 -9.76
N ASN A 241 2.27 -21.58 -8.62
CA ASN A 241 3.22 -21.45 -7.51
C ASN A 241 4.62 -22.00 -7.82
N LYS A 242 4.80 -22.74 -8.91
CA LYS A 242 6.11 -23.31 -9.28
C LYS A 242 6.95 -22.42 -10.19
N GLU A 243 6.35 -21.47 -10.90
CA GLU A 243 7.06 -20.76 -11.98
C GLU A 243 7.21 -19.24 -11.77
N ASN A 244 6.32 -18.57 -11.01
CA ASN A 244 6.29 -17.09 -11.00
C ASN A 244 6.21 -16.42 -9.62
N TYR A 245 5.25 -16.78 -8.75
CA TYR A 245 5.05 -16.22 -7.40
C TYR A 245 4.09 -17.11 -6.59
N ASN A 246 3.99 -16.87 -5.27
CA ASN A 246 3.14 -17.67 -4.37
C ASN A 246 1.70 -17.13 -4.29
N LEU A 247 0.71 -17.91 -4.73
CA LEU A 247 -0.71 -17.59 -4.60
C LEU A 247 -1.32 -18.26 -3.36
N ASN A 248 -1.79 -17.42 -2.43
CA ASN A 248 -2.35 -17.82 -1.15
C ASN A 248 -3.85 -17.45 -1.07
N PRO A 249 -4.75 -18.45 -0.94
CA PRO A 249 -6.18 -18.18 -0.88
C PRO A 249 -6.62 -17.60 0.47
N VAL A 250 -7.47 -16.59 0.43
CA VAL A 250 -8.22 -16.08 1.59
C VAL A 250 -9.60 -16.73 1.60
N LEU A 251 -9.85 -17.59 2.59
CA LEU A 251 -11.11 -18.31 2.72
C LEU A 251 -12.18 -17.43 3.37
N ILE A 252 -13.33 -17.32 2.72
CA ILE A 252 -14.48 -16.53 3.16
C ILE A 252 -15.73 -17.41 3.10
N SER A 253 -16.62 -17.29 4.09
CA SER A 253 -17.90 -18.01 4.06
C SER A 253 -18.80 -17.48 2.96
N ASP A 254 -19.60 -18.35 2.34
CA ASP A 254 -20.50 -17.98 1.23
C ASP A 254 -21.43 -16.82 1.57
N ASN A 255 -21.97 -16.80 2.79
CA ASN A 255 -22.83 -15.71 3.26
C ASN A 255 -22.08 -14.37 3.30
N ASP A 256 -20.90 -14.36 3.91
CA ASP A 256 -20.08 -13.14 3.94
C ASP A 256 -19.64 -12.74 2.54
N TYR A 257 -19.27 -13.68 1.66
CA TYR A 257 -18.93 -13.40 0.28
C TYR A 257 -20.09 -12.72 -0.45
N ASN A 258 -21.28 -13.31 -0.45
CA ASN A 258 -22.44 -12.74 -1.15
C ASN A 258 -22.80 -11.35 -0.64
N THR A 259 -22.79 -11.15 0.69
CA THR A 259 -23.12 -9.88 1.32
C THR A 259 -22.04 -8.80 1.13
N TYR A 260 -20.77 -9.19 1.15
CA TYR A 260 -19.64 -8.30 0.92
C TYR A 260 -19.51 -7.90 -0.55
N TYR A 261 -19.48 -8.91 -1.42
CA TYR A 261 -19.14 -8.80 -2.82
C TYR A 261 -20.35 -8.36 -3.65
N GLY A 262 -21.44 -9.14 -3.63
CA GLY A 262 -22.69 -8.78 -4.30
C GLY A 262 -23.42 -7.61 -3.62
N GLY A 263 -23.32 -7.55 -2.29
CA GLY A 263 -23.91 -6.47 -1.48
C GLY A 263 -23.06 -5.20 -1.44
N ILE A 264 -22.30 -4.97 -0.37
CA ILE A 264 -21.69 -3.63 -0.14
C ILE A 264 -20.79 -3.19 -1.29
N SER A 265 -19.97 -4.10 -1.83
CA SER A 265 -19.02 -3.74 -2.90
C SER A 265 -19.75 -3.37 -4.18
N ASN A 266 -20.57 -4.27 -4.75
CA ASN A 266 -21.19 -4.05 -6.05
C ASN A 266 -22.58 -3.40 -6.02
N GLY A 267 -23.32 -3.53 -4.92
CA GLY A 267 -24.64 -2.96 -4.73
C GLY A 267 -24.66 -1.58 -4.06
N LEU A 268 -23.57 -1.14 -3.43
CA LEU A 268 -23.45 0.19 -2.82
C LEU A 268 -22.23 0.97 -3.31
N LEU A 269 -21.01 0.47 -3.06
CA LEU A 269 -19.77 1.21 -3.34
C LEU A 269 -19.55 1.41 -4.84
N TRP A 270 -19.75 0.39 -5.67
CA TRP A 270 -19.59 0.48 -7.13
C TRP A 270 -20.49 1.59 -7.73
N PRO A 271 -21.83 1.54 -7.62
CA PRO A 271 -22.67 2.62 -8.15
C PRO A 271 -22.40 3.98 -7.51
N ALA A 272 -22.09 4.04 -6.20
CA ALA A 272 -21.72 5.30 -5.56
C ALA A 272 -20.45 5.90 -6.18
N PHE A 273 -19.35 5.15 -6.25
CA PHE A 273 -18.06 5.63 -6.76
C PHE A 273 -18.10 6.04 -8.24
N HIS A 274 -19.06 5.53 -9.01
CA HIS A 274 -19.30 5.90 -10.40
C HIS A 274 -20.27 7.08 -10.57
N ASN A 275 -20.73 7.71 -9.48
CA ASN A 275 -21.75 8.76 -9.46
C ASN A 275 -23.09 8.34 -10.08
N LEU A 276 -23.52 7.11 -9.78
CA LEU A 276 -24.72 6.49 -10.33
C LEU A 276 -25.66 6.01 -9.21
N PRO A 277 -26.20 6.93 -8.39
CA PRO A 277 -27.04 6.59 -7.23
C PRO A 277 -28.31 5.80 -7.59
N GLU A 278 -28.80 5.92 -8.83
CA GLU A 278 -29.97 5.19 -9.32
C GLU A 278 -29.78 3.67 -9.37
N TYR A 279 -28.52 3.18 -9.35
CA TYR A 279 -28.20 1.75 -9.33
C TYR A 279 -27.79 1.24 -7.94
N ILE A 280 -27.82 2.09 -6.90
CA ILE A 280 -27.60 1.64 -5.52
C ILE A 280 -28.79 0.78 -5.08
N SER A 281 -28.53 -0.38 -4.47
CA SER A 281 -29.59 -1.28 -3.99
C SER A 281 -30.52 -0.57 -3.01
N SER A 282 -31.83 -0.68 -3.24
CA SER A 282 -32.88 -0.14 -2.39
C SER A 282 -32.92 -0.80 -1.01
N ASP A 283 -32.35 -2.00 -0.85
CA ASP A 283 -32.21 -2.67 0.45
C ASP A 283 -31.45 -1.80 1.47
N TYR A 284 -30.53 -0.95 0.99
CA TYR A 284 -29.72 -0.07 1.83
C TYR A 284 -30.46 1.17 2.34
N ASP A 285 -31.72 1.35 1.95
CA ASP A 285 -32.62 2.30 2.61
C ASP A 285 -33.04 1.81 4.00
N GLN A 286 -32.90 0.51 4.28
CA GLN A 286 -33.13 -0.08 5.59
C GLN A 286 -31.83 -0.07 6.42
N PRO A 287 -31.75 0.71 7.53
CA PRO A 287 -30.52 0.86 8.30
C PRO A 287 -29.97 -0.45 8.88
N ASP A 288 -30.85 -1.38 9.25
CA ASP A 288 -30.46 -2.67 9.82
C ASP A 288 -29.77 -3.58 8.79
N ILE A 289 -30.28 -3.59 7.54
CA ILE A 289 -29.66 -4.33 6.44
C ILE A 289 -28.30 -3.72 6.10
N LEU A 290 -28.24 -2.39 5.95
CA LEU A 290 -26.99 -1.68 5.69
C LEU A 290 -25.93 -2.00 6.76
N LYS A 291 -26.30 -1.96 8.04
CA LYS A 291 -25.39 -2.27 9.14
C LYS A 291 -24.94 -3.73 9.12
N ALA A 292 -25.85 -4.68 8.94
CA ALA A 292 -25.52 -6.11 8.88
C ALA A 292 -24.57 -6.42 7.71
N HIS A 293 -24.84 -5.84 6.54
CA HIS A 293 -24.04 -6.02 5.34
C HIS A 293 -22.67 -5.34 5.46
N TRP A 294 -22.62 -4.15 6.06
CA TRP A 294 -21.37 -3.46 6.37
C TRP A 294 -20.48 -4.28 7.32
N HIS A 295 -21.05 -4.93 8.34
CA HIS A 295 -20.26 -5.83 9.19
C HIS A 295 -19.64 -7.00 8.42
N ALA A 296 -20.31 -7.55 7.41
CA ALA A 296 -19.73 -8.58 6.54
C ALA A 296 -18.53 -8.02 5.76
N TYR A 297 -18.66 -6.81 5.21
CA TYR A 297 -17.57 -6.13 4.53
C TYR A 297 -16.34 -5.94 5.42
N VAL A 298 -16.55 -5.52 6.67
CA VAL A 298 -15.47 -5.36 7.65
C VAL A 298 -14.85 -6.71 8.04
N ARG A 299 -15.65 -7.77 8.23
CA ARG A 299 -15.13 -9.12 8.51
C ARG A 299 -14.24 -9.63 7.38
N VAL A 300 -14.63 -9.42 6.13
CA VAL A 300 -13.82 -9.80 4.96
C VAL A 300 -12.50 -9.03 4.93
N ASN A 301 -12.54 -7.71 5.09
CA ASN A 301 -11.33 -6.88 5.16
C ASN A 301 -10.40 -7.32 6.29
N TYR A 302 -10.96 -7.72 7.43
CA TYR A 302 -10.21 -8.27 8.57
C TYR A 302 -9.53 -9.61 8.24
N GLN A 303 -10.21 -10.52 7.53
CA GLN A 303 -9.60 -11.78 7.09
C GLN A 303 -8.44 -11.53 6.13
N PHE A 304 -8.60 -10.62 5.18
CA PHE A 304 -7.51 -10.22 4.27
C PHE A 304 -6.33 -9.63 5.04
N ALA A 305 -6.57 -8.69 5.95
CA ALA A 305 -5.52 -8.05 6.74
C ALA A 305 -4.74 -9.04 7.65
N ILE A 306 -5.42 -9.97 8.31
CA ILE A 306 -4.73 -11.00 9.11
C ILE A 306 -3.85 -11.87 8.23
N ASN A 307 -4.36 -12.33 7.08
CA ASN A 307 -3.59 -13.17 6.18
C ASN A 307 -2.39 -12.39 5.60
N ALA A 308 -2.55 -11.09 5.31
CA ALA A 308 -1.45 -10.22 4.92
C ALA A 308 -0.34 -10.18 5.98
N VAL A 309 -0.68 -9.83 7.23
CA VAL A 309 0.29 -9.73 8.33
C VAL A 309 0.97 -11.08 8.64
N ARG A 310 0.26 -12.20 8.51
CA ARG A 310 0.84 -13.55 8.68
C ARG A 310 1.84 -13.93 7.59
N ASN A 311 1.67 -13.38 6.39
CA ASN A 311 2.54 -13.63 5.24
C ASN A 311 3.60 -12.54 5.06
N SER A 312 3.73 -11.59 5.98
CA SER A 312 4.62 -10.43 5.84
C SER A 312 5.70 -10.38 6.91
N ARG A 313 6.85 -9.83 6.52
CA ARG A 313 7.94 -9.40 7.39
C ARG A 313 7.93 -7.88 7.52
N PRO A 314 8.51 -7.27 8.57
CA PRO A 314 8.52 -5.82 8.75
C PRO A 314 9.05 -5.00 7.56
N GLN A 315 9.91 -5.60 6.73
CA GLN A 315 10.47 -4.97 5.53
C GLN A 315 9.65 -5.16 4.25
N ASP A 316 8.64 -6.04 4.27
CA ASP A 316 7.82 -6.32 3.09
C ASP A 316 6.86 -5.15 2.83
N PHE A 317 6.51 -4.94 1.55
CA PHE A 317 5.53 -3.96 1.12
C PHE A 317 4.20 -4.64 0.83
N LEU A 318 3.14 -4.17 1.50
CA LEU A 318 1.78 -4.64 1.26
C LEU A 318 1.10 -3.75 0.23
N TRP A 319 0.80 -4.30 -0.96
CA TRP A 319 0.11 -3.56 -2.01
C TRP A 319 -1.35 -4.02 -2.12
N ILE A 320 -2.25 -3.16 -1.65
CA ILE A 320 -3.69 -3.42 -1.59
C ILE A 320 -4.39 -2.81 -2.80
N HIS A 321 -5.29 -3.58 -3.42
CA HIS A 321 -6.03 -3.13 -4.59
C HIS A 321 -7.53 -3.01 -4.36
N ASP A 322 -8.03 -1.85 -4.79
CA ASP A 322 -9.41 -1.58 -5.15
C ASP A 322 -10.44 -1.48 -4.00
N TYR A 323 -11.63 -0.98 -4.35
CA TYR A 323 -12.73 -0.59 -3.43
C TYR A 323 -13.27 -1.72 -2.53
N HIS A 324 -12.84 -2.95 -2.76
CA HIS A 324 -13.17 -4.12 -1.98
C HIS A 324 -12.41 -4.18 -0.64
N LEU A 325 -11.22 -3.57 -0.57
CA LEU A 325 -10.28 -3.73 0.55
C LEU A 325 -9.92 -2.42 1.26
N LEU A 326 -10.86 -1.46 1.26
CA LEU A 326 -10.66 -0.09 1.74
C LEU A 326 -10.28 0.04 3.22
N LEU A 327 -10.58 -0.97 4.05
CA LEU A 327 -10.34 -0.93 5.50
C LEU A 327 -9.07 -1.68 5.91
N THR A 328 -8.41 -2.38 4.99
CA THR A 328 -7.29 -3.25 5.30
C THR A 328 -6.11 -2.50 5.92
N GLY A 329 -5.76 -1.31 5.43
CA GLY A 329 -4.63 -0.52 5.97
C GLY A 329 -4.79 -0.19 7.46
N MET A 330 -5.98 0.28 7.85
CA MET A 330 -6.31 0.53 9.26
C MET A 330 -6.18 -0.73 10.13
N ILE A 331 -6.62 -1.89 9.62
CA ILE A 331 -6.57 -3.16 10.33
C ILE A 331 -5.11 -3.66 10.43
N VAL A 332 -4.35 -3.59 9.33
CA VAL A 332 -2.94 -3.99 9.29
C VAL A 332 -2.13 -3.19 10.29
N HIS A 333 -2.22 -1.86 10.30
CA HIS A 333 -1.46 -1.03 11.25
C HIS A 333 -1.88 -1.23 12.72
N SER A 334 -3.11 -1.68 12.96
CA SER A 334 -3.56 -2.09 14.30
C SER A 334 -2.97 -3.43 14.74
N LEU A 335 -2.68 -4.33 13.79
CA LEU A 335 -2.02 -5.60 14.05
C LEU A 335 -0.51 -5.42 14.19
N ASP A 336 0.11 -4.79 13.20
CA ASP A 336 1.53 -4.49 13.11
C ASP A 336 1.75 -3.07 12.56
N PRO A 337 2.14 -2.10 13.42
CA PRO A 337 2.34 -0.72 13.00
C PRO A 337 3.59 -0.54 12.14
N ASP A 338 4.51 -1.50 12.16
CA ASP A 338 5.78 -1.37 11.46
C ASP A 338 5.61 -1.59 9.95
N LEU A 339 4.64 -2.40 9.48
CA LEU A 339 4.44 -2.71 8.06
C LEU A 339 4.14 -1.49 7.17
N GLU A 340 4.67 -1.49 5.94
CA GLU A 340 4.32 -0.49 4.93
C GLU A 340 3.15 -0.97 4.08
N VAL A 341 2.12 -0.13 3.93
CA VAL A 341 0.89 -0.51 3.23
C VAL A 341 0.51 0.54 2.20
N GLY A 342 0.63 0.20 0.93
CA GLY A 342 0.14 0.98 -0.19
C GLY A 342 -1.25 0.54 -0.64
N PHE A 343 -2.03 1.46 -1.16
CA PHE A 343 -3.35 1.21 -1.74
C PHE A 343 -3.47 1.86 -3.12
N PHE A 344 -4.02 1.13 -4.08
CA PHE A 344 -4.35 1.68 -5.39
C PHE A 344 -5.83 1.45 -5.72
N LEU A 345 -6.57 2.53 -5.97
CA LEU A 345 -7.98 2.49 -6.35
C LEU A 345 -8.11 2.44 -7.87
N HIS A 346 -8.64 1.33 -8.39
CA HIS A 346 -8.77 1.12 -9.84
C HIS A 346 -10.05 1.73 -10.41
N THR A 347 -11.12 1.75 -9.60
CA THR A 347 -12.37 2.44 -9.92
C THR A 347 -12.23 3.97 -9.78
N PRO A 348 -13.14 4.77 -10.35
CA PRO A 348 -13.20 6.19 -10.03
C PRO A 348 -13.53 6.41 -8.54
N PHE A 349 -13.32 7.63 -8.05
CA PHE A 349 -13.79 8.06 -6.72
C PHE A 349 -14.69 9.29 -6.89
N GLN A 350 -15.94 9.05 -7.27
CA GLN A 350 -16.91 10.11 -7.57
C GLN A 350 -18.25 9.88 -6.84
N PRO A 351 -18.26 9.65 -5.51
CA PRO A 351 -19.52 9.52 -4.79
C PRO A 351 -20.36 10.80 -4.89
N PRO A 352 -21.69 10.71 -5.07
CA PRO A 352 -22.56 11.88 -5.01
C PRO A 352 -22.54 12.46 -3.59
N ALA A 353 -22.77 13.77 -3.45
CA ALA A 353 -22.80 14.43 -2.12
C ALA A 353 -23.80 13.77 -1.14
N THR A 354 -24.89 13.18 -1.66
CA THR A 354 -25.88 12.43 -0.87
C THR A 354 -25.32 11.15 -0.24
N PHE A 355 -24.17 10.64 -0.69
CA PHE A 355 -23.52 9.46 -0.13
C PHE A 355 -23.13 9.65 1.34
N PHE A 356 -22.61 10.83 1.68
CA PHE A 356 -22.18 11.16 3.04
C PHE A 356 -23.32 11.50 4.00
N THR A 357 -24.52 11.79 3.47
CA THR A 357 -25.72 12.00 4.29
C THR A 357 -26.52 10.71 4.46
N LYS A 358 -26.78 9.99 3.36
CA LYS A 358 -27.63 8.78 3.35
C LYS A 358 -26.90 7.53 3.87
N TYR A 359 -25.64 7.35 3.48
CA TYR A 359 -24.84 6.16 3.79
C TYR A 359 -23.67 6.48 4.72
N LYS A 360 -23.87 7.44 5.63
CA LYS A 360 -22.86 7.98 6.54
C LYS A 360 -22.00 6.92 7.23
N LEU A 361 -22.61 5.82 7.69
CA LEU A 361 -21.93 4.69 8.35
C LEU A 361 -20.79 4.11 7.49
N VAL A 362 -21.02 3.99 6.18
CA VAL A 362 -20.05 3.46 5.21
C VAL A 362 -19.12 4.59 4.75
N ALA A 363 -19.68 5.75 4.40
CA ALA A 363 -18.96 6.85 3.79
C ALA A 363 -17.82 7.41 4.68
N GLU A 364 -18.08 7.65 5.97
CA GLU A 364 -17.04 8.12 6.90
C GLU A 364 -15.94 7.08 7.11
N ALA A 365 -16.30 5.80 7.17
CA ALA A 365 -15.36 4.70 7.32
C ALA A 365 -14.48 4.52 6.08
N VAL A 366 -15.02 4.76 4.87
CA VAL A 366 -14.27 4.74 3.61
C VAL A 366 -13.20 5.84 3.59
N LEU A 367 -13.55 7.09 3.92
CA LEU A 367 -12.56 8.18 3.96
C LEU A 367 -11.43 7.88 4.96
N ARG A 368 -11.80 7.44 6.17
CA ARG A 368 -10.82 7.06 7.18
C ARG A 368 -9.96 5.87 6.74
N GLY A 369 -10.56 4.85 6.14
CA GLY A 369 -9.87 3.66 5.65
C GLY A 369 -8.80 4.01 4.61
N ILE A 370 -9.14 4.85 3.62
CA ILE A 370 -8.19 5.30 2.61
C ILE A 370 -7.05 6.13 3.23
N LEU A 371 -7.32 6.95 4.26
CA LEU A 371 -6.29 7.70 5.01
C LEU A 371 -5.52 6.86 6.06
N ARG A 372 -5.56 5.53 5.94
CA ARG A 372 -4.77 4.59 6.75
C ARG A 372 -3.88 3.69 5.90
N PHE A 373 -3.53 4.16 4.71
CA PHE A 373 -2.46 3.62 3.88
C PHE A 373 -1.32 4.64 3.78
N THR A 374 -0.07 4.20 3.80
CA THR A 374 1.09 5.11 3.70
C THR A 374 1.13 5.78 2.32
N LYS A 375 0.75 5.02 1.28
CA LYS A 375 0.66 5.41 -0.12
C LYS A 375 -0.74 5.13 -0.66
N VAL A 376 -1.36 6.11 -1.33
CA VAL A 376 -2.66 5.99 -1.99
C VAL A 376 -2.55 6.48 -3.43
N GLY A 377 -2.86 5.62 -4.38
CA GLY A 377 -2.86 5.93 -5.81
C GLY A 377 -4.27 5.97 -6.38
N PHE A 378 -4.51 6.98 -7.22
CA PHE A 378 -5.73 7.14 -8.01
C PHE A 378 -5.41 7.07 -9.51
N GLN A 379 -6.41 6.77 -10.34
CA GLN A 379 -6.27 6.77 -11.79
C GLN A 379 -6.15 8.18 -12.39
N THR A 380 -6.88 9.15 -11.83
CA THR A 380 -6.99 10.51 -12.39
C THR A 380 -6.87 11.59 -11.32
N HIS A 381 -6.42 12.79 -11.75
CA HIS A 381 -6.41 14.00 -10.91
C HIS A 381 -7.79 14.37 -10.41
N ARG A 382 -8.82 14.15 -11.24
CA ARG A 382 -10.23 14.35 -10.91
C ARG A 382 -10.66 13.51 -9.71
N ASP A 383 -10.29 12.23 -9.66
CA ASP A 383 -10.66 11.33 -8.55
C ASP A 383 -9.93 11.70 -7.25
N ARG A 384 -8.63 12.00 -7.35
CA ARG A 384 -7.84 12.47 -6.19
C ARG A 384 -8.40 13.79 -5.63
N ALA A 385 -8.73 14.74 -6.51
CA ALA A 385 -9.29 16.03 -6.11
C ALA A 385 -10.67 15.87 -5.44
N THR A 386 -11.54 15.03 -5.99
CA THR A 386 -12.83 14.71 -5.35
C THR A 386 -12.63 14.10 -3.96
N PHE A 387 -11.69 13.15 -3.81
CA PHE A 387 -11.37 12.58 -2.50
C PHE A 387 -10.89 13.64 -1.50
N ILE A 388 -9.96 14.51 -1.91
CA ILE A 388 -9.44 15.62 -1.09
C ILE A 388 -10.55 16.56 -0.64
N ASN A 389 -11.49 16.89 -1.53
CA ASN A 389 -12.63 17.75 -1.20
C ASN A 389 -13.49 17.12 -0.10
N PHE A 390 -13.82 15.84 -0.21
CA PHE A 390 -14.58 15.13 0.82
C PHE A 390 -13.83 14.99 2.15
N VAL A 391 -12.51 14.79 2.13
CA VAL A 391 -11.70 14.84 3.35
C VAL A 391 -11.75 16.22 3.99
N THR A 392 -11.63 17.28 3.19
CA THR A 392 -11.69 18.67 3.70
C THR A 392 -13.05 19.00 4.31
N GLU A 393 -14.14 18.51 3.69
CA GLU A 393 -15.50 18.74 4.16
C GLU A 393 -15.85 17.93 5.41
N HIS A 394 -15.51 16.64 5.45
CA HIS A 394 -15.97 15.71 6.48
C HIS A 394 -14.95 15.39 7.57
N MET A 395 -13.68 15.78 7.41
CA MET A 395 -12.59 15.50 8.35
C MET A 395 -11.84 16.80 8.71
N THR A 396 -12.50 17.70 9.43
CA THR A 396 -12.00 19.05 9.75
C THR A 396 -10.71 19.10 10.57
N THR A 397 -10.32 17.98 11.20
CA THR A 397 -9.05 17.84 11.94
C THR A 397 -7.88 17.39 11.06
N ALA A 398 -8.14 17.00 9.81
CA ALA A 398 -7.11 16.59 8.86
C ALA A 398 -6.27 17.80 8.43
N LYS A 399 -4.96 17.63 8.41
CA LYS A 399 -4.01 18.63 7.89
C LYS A 399 -3.51 18.17 6.54
N MET A 400 -3.53 19.06 5.56
CA MET A 400 -3.13 18.74 4.19
C MET A 400 -1.95 19.61 3.77
N PHE A 401 -0.99 18.99 3.07
CA PHE A 401 0.14 19.64 2.44
C PHE A 401 0.21 19.21 0.98
N HIS A 402 0.41 20.16 0.06
CA HIS A 402 0.57 19.89 -1.36
C HIS A 402 2.02 20.17 -1.78
N ASP A 403 2.68 19.12 -2.27
CA ASP A 403 4.00 19.16 -2.87
C ASP A 403 3.85 19.29 -4.39
N ALA A 404 3.77 20.55 -4.86
CA ALA A 404 3.47 20.86 -6.26
C ALA A 404 4.51 20.32 -7.26
N PRO A 405 5.84 20.37 -7.00
CA PRO A 405 6.84 19.81 -7.92
C PRO A 405 6.67 18.32 -8.20
N ASN A 406 6.22 17.55 -7.21
CA ASN A 406 6.00 16.11 -7.34
C ASN A 406 4.52 15.74 -7.54
N ASP A 407 3.64 16.73 -7.68
CA ASP A 407 2.19 16.59 -7.75
C ASP A 407 1.65 15.57 -6.72
N ARG A 408 1.98 15.79 -5.44
CA ARG A 408 1.66 14.88 -4.34
C ARG A 408 0.96 15.62 -3.21
N TYR A 409 -0.08 15.01 -2.66
CA TYR A 409 -0.70 15.47 -1.42
C TYR A 409 -0.28 14.59 -0.25
N SER A 410 0.03 15.21 0.89
CA SER A 410 0.20 14.52 2.17
C SER A 410 -0.90 14.95 3.12
N ILE A 411 -1.69 14.00 3.61
CA ILE A 411 -2.81 14.25 4.51
C ILE A 411 -2.51 13.57 5.85
N SER A 412 -2.39 14.36 6.91
CA SER A 412 -2.21 13.89 8.28
C SER A 412 -3.53 13.95 9.03
N HIS A 413 -4.00 12.81 9.54
CA HIS A 413 -5.23 12.70 10.32
C HIS A 413 -5.01 11.75 11.51
N GLU A 414 -5.26 12.25 12.73
CA GLU A 414 -5.11 11.51 13.99
C GLU A 414 -3.71 10.89 14.20
N GLY A 415 -2.67 11.59 13.75
CA GLY A 415 -1.28 11.15 13.93
C GLY A 415 -0.77 10.18 12.87
N PHE A 416 -1.61 9.77 11.91
CA PHE A 416 -1.22 9.01 10.73
C PHE A 416 -1.16 9.91 9.49
N THR A 417 -0.16 9.73 8.62
CA THR A 417 -0.03 10.51 7.38
C THR A 417 -0.09 9.59 6.17
N SER A 418 -0.86 10.01 5.17
CA SER A 418 -1.02 9.31 3.89
C SER A 418 -0.54 10.19 2.75
N SER A 419 0.22 9.62 1.82
CA SER A 419 0.61 10.26 0.56
C SER A 419 -0.34 9.87 -0.55
N LEU A 420 -0.87 10.84 -1.27
CA LEU A 420 -1.84 10.66 -2.36
C LEU A 420 -1.21 11.11 -3.69
N GLY A 421 -1.20 10.20 -4.67
CA GLY A 421 -0.67 10.42 -6.01
C GLY A 421 -1.64 9.95 -7.11
N VAL A 422 -1.32 10.30 -8.36
CA VAL A 422 -2.08 9.88 -9.54
C VAL A 422 -1.18 9.04 -10.43
N PHE A 423 -1.58 7.79 -10.70
CA PHE A 423 -0.83 6.85 -11.51
C PHE A 423 -1.79 6.16 -12.48
N PRO A 424 -1.99 6.69 -13.69
CA PRO A 424 -2.90 6.11 -14.67
C PRO A 424 -2.41 4.71 -15.10
N VAL A 425 -3.17 3.67 -14.79
CA VAL A 425 -2.82 2.30 -15.17
C VAL A 425 -2.83 2.12 -16.69
N SER A 426 -1.97 1.24 -17.22
CA SER A 426 -1.82 1.02 -18.66
C SER A 426 -1.75 -0.47 -18.99
N ILE A 427 -1.46 -0.80 -20.24
CA ILE A 427 -1.38 -2.19 -20.72
C ILE A 427 0.06 -2.60 -21.00
N LYS A 428 0.28 -3.91 -21.10
CA LYS A 428 1.53 -4.48 -21.59
C LYS A 428 1.57 -4.41 -23.12
N ASN A 429 2.05 -3.28 -23.64
CA ASN A 429 2.01 -2.93 -25.06
C ASN A 429 2.58 -4.02 -25.98
N GLU A 430 3.70 -4.65 -25.59
CA GLU A 430 4.39 -5.64 -26.41
C GLU A 430 3.51 -6.85 -26.78
N GLU A 431 2.66 -7.31 -25.87
CA GLU A 431 1.78 -8.46 -26.13
C GLU A 431 0.78 -8.18 -27.25
N PHE A 432 0.17 -6.99 -27.24
CA PHE A 432 -0.78 -6.55 -28.26
C PHE A 432 -0.10 -6.29 -29.60
N VAL A 433 1.10 -5.69 -29.59
CA VAL A 433 1.89 -5.44 -30.81
C VAL A 433 2.38 -6.75 -31.44
N ASN A 434 2.73 -7.75 -30.63
CA ASN A 434 3.15 -9.05 -31.14
C ASN A 434 1.96 -9.82 -31.74
N LEU A 435 0.82 -9.83 -31.05
CA LEU A 435 -0.41 -10.45 -31.57
C LEU A 435 -0.90 -9.76 -32.85
N SER A 436 -0.80 -8.43 -32.96
CA SER A 436 -1.26 -7.71 -34.15
C SER A 436 -0.43 -8.00 -35.40
N LYS A 437 0.79 -8.54 -35.23
CA LYS A 437 1.67 -8.96 -36.33
C LYS A 437 1.57 -10.45 -36.67
N ASP A 438 0.88 -11.26 -35.85
CA ASP A 438 0.72 -12.69 -36.11
C ASP A 438 -0.08 -12.92 -37.42
N PRO A 439 0.47 -13.66 -38.41
CA PRO A 439 -0.23 -13.95 -39.66
C PRO A 439 -1.62 -14.57 -39.50
N ASN A 440 -1.84 -15.40 -38.46
CA ASN A 440 -3.13 -16.00 -38.17
C ASN A 440 -4.16 -14.98 -37.70
N VAL A 441 -3.72 -14.06 -36.82
CA VAL A 441 -4.55 -12.95 -36.30
C VAL A 441 -4.90 -12.00 -37.44
N VAL A 442 -3.92 -11.62 -38.28
CA VAL A 442 -4.15 -10.76 -39.45
C VAL A 442 -5.10 -11.41 -40.46
N ARG A 443 -4.94 -12.71 -40.75
CA ARG A 443 -5.88 -13.44 -41.62
C ARG A 443 -7.29 -13.44 -41.01
N LYS A 444 -7.41 -13.70 -39.72
CA LYS A 444 -8.69 -13.72 -39.01
C LYS A 444 -9.36 -12.34 -39.01
N ALA A 445 -8.60 -11.26 -38.86
CA ALA A 445 -9.10 -9.90 -38.95
C ALA A 445 -9.75 -9.61 -40.32
N ARG A 446 -9.13 -10.05 -41.43
CA ARG A 446 -9.70 -9.93 -42.77
C ARG A 446 -10.99 -10.74 -42.92
N GLU A 447 -11.04 -11.96 -42.38
CA GLU A 447 -12.25 -12.79 -42.37
C GLU A 447 -13.38 -12.12 -41.59
N ILE A 448 -13.08 -11.61 -40.38
CA ILE A 448 -14.03 -10.88 -39.54
C ILE A 448 -14.59 -9.68 -40.31
N ARG A 449 -13.71 -8.84 -40.88
CA ARG A 449 -14.13 -7.66 -41.65
C ARG A 449 -15.02 -8.05 -42.83
N ASN A 450 -14.62 -9.04 -43.63
CA ASN A 450 -15.39 -9.49 -44.79
C ASN A 450 -16.76 -10.05 -44.39
N ASN A 451 -16.84 -10.80 -43.29
CA ASN A 451 -18.09 -11.39 -42.81
C ASN A 451 -19.06 -10.35 -42.23
N LEU A 452 -18.55 -9.36 -41.48
CA LEU A 452 -19.40 -8.34 -40.85
C LEU A 452 -19.83 -7.28 -41.86
N MET A 453 -18.94 -6.87 -42.76
CA MET A 453 -19.23 -5.82 -43.74
C MET A 453 -19.86 -6.35 -45.02
N LEU A 454 -19.71 -7.64 -45.37
CA LEU A 454 -20.15 -8.24 -46.65
C LEU A 454 -19.77 -7.38 -47.87
N ASN A 455 -18.52 -6.92 -47.90
CA ASN A 455 -17.96 -6.02 -48.94
C ASN A 455 -18.62 -4.62 -49.04
N ARG A 456 -19.37 -4.18 -48.03
CA ARG A 456 -19.91 -2.81 -47.97
C ARG A 456 -18.80 -1.77 -47.81
N THR A 457 -19.03 -0.57 -48.37
CA THR A 457 -18.06 0.54 -48.39
C THR A 457 -18.14 1.45 -47.17
N GLY A 458 -18.93 1.10 -46.15
CA GLY A 458 -19.07 1.86 -44.92
C GLY A 458 -17.92 1.63 -43.94
N LYS A 459 -18.13 2.06 -42.70
CA LYS A 459 -17.21 1.92 -41.58
C LYS A 459 -17.71 0.85 -40.62
N LEU A 460 -16.77 0.05 -40.11
CA LEU A 460 -16.97 -0.88 -39.01
C LEU A 460 -16.64 -0.18 -37.69
N PHE A 461 -17.66 0.17 -36.94
CA PHE A 461 -17.54 0.63 -35.56
C PHE A 461 -17.43 -0.58 -34.64
N PHE A 462 -16.43 -0.58 -33.75
CA PHE A 462 -16.22 -1.68 -32.82
C PHE A 462 -16.20 -1.19 -31.37
N SER A 463 -16.92 -1.91 -30.51
CA SER A 463 -16.90 -1.70 -29.08
C SER A 463 -16.91 -3.03 -28.34
N VAL A 464 -16.08 -3.15 -27.30
CA VAL A 464 -15.96 -4.36 -26.49
C VAL A 464 -15.80 -3.97 -25.03
N GLU A 465 -16.77 -4.34 -24.20
CA GLU A 465 -16.81 -3.93 -22.80
C GLU A 465 -17.48 -5.02 -21.95
N ARG A 466 -17.29 -4.97 -20.63
CA ARG A 466 -18.14 -5.71 -19.69
C ARG A 466 -19.57 -5.20 -19.81
N PHE A 467 -20.56 -6.09 -19.65
CA PHE A 467 -21.97 -5.73 -19.78
C PHE A 467 -22.51 -5.09 -18.49
N ASP A 468 -21.95 -3.92 -18.20
CA ASP A 468 -22.13 -3.14 -16.98
C ASP A 468 -22.72 -1.77 -17.32
N TYR A 469 -23.64 -1.28 -16.48
CA TYR A 469 -24.31 0.01 -16.70
C TYR A 469 -23.34 1.21 -16.69
N THR A 470 -22.17 1.08 -16.07
CA THR A 470 -21.11 2.11 -16.11
C THR A 470 -20.54 2.31 -17.51
N LYS A 471 -20.64 1.33 -18.40
CA LYS A 471 -20.02 1.34 -19.73
C LYS A 471 -20.84 2.04 -20.82
N GLY A 472 -22.03 2.53 -20.49
CA GLY A 472 -22.81 3.38 -21.40
C GLY A 472 -23.25 2.66 -22.70
N ILE A 473 -23.41 1.33 -22.66
CA ILE A 473 -23.78 0.53 -23.84
C ILE A 473 -25.17 0.93 -24.37
N LYS A 474 -26.14 1.11 -23.47
CA LYS A 474 -27.51 1.54 -23.84
C LYS A 474 -27.49 2.93 -24.49
N GLU A 475 -26.77 3.88 -23.91
CA GLU A 475 -26.59 5.24 -24.41
C GLU A 475 -25.93 5.25 -25.80
N LYS A 476 -24.91 4.41 -25.99
CA LYS A 476 -24.23 4.21 -27.28
C LYS A 476 -25.17 3.66 -28.36
N LEU A 477 -26.04 2.69 -28.01
CA LEU A 477 -27.06 2.18 -28.94
C LEU A 477 -28.06 3.27 -29.32
N ILE A 478 -28.49 4.10 -28.37
CA ILE A 478 -29.42 5.22 -28.62
C ILE A 478 -28.79 6.24 -29.58
N ALA A 479 -27.53 6.62 -29.32
CA ALA A 479 -26.79 7.52 -30.18
C ALA A 479 -26.55 6.94 -31.58
N TYR A 480 -26.30 5.64 -31.70
CA TYR A 480 -26.11 4.99 -33.00
C TYR A 480 -27.42 4.92 -33.81
N ASP A 481 -28.55 4.65 -33.16
CA ASP A 481 -29.88 4.76 -33.80
C ASP A 481 -30.13 6.18 -34.32
N ARG A 482 -29.83 7.18 -33.49
CA ARG A 482 -29.96 8.59 -33.83
C ARG A 482 -29.05 9.01 -34.98
N PHE A 483 -27.82 8.50 -35.02
CA PHE A 483 -26.87 8.71 -36.11
C PHE A 483 -27.44 8.22 -37.45
N LEU A 484 -28.03 7.03 -37.48
CA LEU A 484 -28.64 6.46 -38.68
C LEU A 484 -29.92 7.20 -39.13
N GLU A 485 -30.67 7.79 -38.19
CA GLU A 485 -31.81 8.65 -38.51
C GLU A 485 -31.38 9.98 -39.13
N SER A 486 -30.38 10.64 -38.53
CA SER A 486 -29.89 11.95 -38.94
C SER A 486 -29.11 11.90 -40.26
N HIS A 487 -28.49 10.76 -40.57
CA HIS A 487 -27.65 10.56 -41.75
C HIS A 487 -28.11 9.36 -42.59
N PRO A 488 -29.26 9.44 -43.29
CA PRO A 488 -29.80 8.34 -44.09
C PRO A 488 -28.84 7.81 -45.17
N GLU A 489 -27.88 8.61 -45.63
CA GLU A 489 -26.84 8.23 -46.60
C GLU A 489 -25.82 7.22 -46.06
N ARG A 490 -25.77 7.04 -44.73
CA ARG A 490 -24.93 6.05 -44.03
C ARG A 490 -25.67 4.73 -43.79
N ARG A 491 -27.01 4.74 -43.83
CA ARG A 491 -27.86 3.54 -43.73
C ARG A 491 -27.54 2.58 -44.88
N GLY A 492 -27.45 1.29 -44.58
CA GLY A 492 -27.02 0.25 -45.55
C GLY A 492 -25.51 0.14 -45.73
N LYS A 493 -24.70 0.97 -45.06
CA LYS A 493 -23.23 0.98 -45.21
C LYS A 493 -22.52 0.67 -43.91
N ASP A 494 -22.81 1.44 -42.86
CA ASP A 494 -22.10 1.36 -41.58
C ASP A 494 -22.65 0.26 -40.69
N VAL A 495 -21.78 -0.34 -39.88
CA VAL A 495 -22.10 -1.43 -38.96
C VAL A 495 -21.44 -1.19 -37.61
N LEU A 496 -22.20 -1.33 -36.53
CA LEU A 496 -21.72 -1.35 -35.15
C LEU A 496 -21.64 -2.79 -34.66
N LEU A 497 -20.42 -3.26 -34.37
CA LEU A 497 -20.20 -4.48 -33.61
C LEU A 497 -20.03 -4.12 -32.13
N GLN A 498 -20.99 -4.54 -31.31
CA GLN A 498 -20.92 -4.42 -29.84
C GLN A 498 -20.74 -5.81 -29.23
N VAL A 499 -19.60 -6.03 -28.58
CA VAL A 499 -19.33 -7.20 -27.75
C VAL A 499 -19.52 -6.78 -26.28
N ALA A 500 -20.49 -7.35 -25.59
CA ALA A 500 -20.86 -7.01 -24.22
C ALA A 500 -20.82 -8.27 -23.34
N VAL A 501 -19.70 -8.50 -22.65
CA VAL A 501 -19.48 -9.74 -21.89
C VAL A 501 -20.35 -9.76 -20.63
N ILE A 502 -21.27 -10.73 -20.54
CA ILE A 502 -22.19 -10.85 -19.40
C ILE A 502 -21.40 -11.01 -18.09
N ASN A 503 -21.71 -10.15 -17.12
CA ASN A 503 -21.14 -10.18 -15.78
C ASN A 503 -22.23 -9.93 -14.73
N ARG A 504 -22.00 -10.42 -13.50
CA ARG A 504 -22.77 -10.09 -12.28
C ARG A 504 -24.30 -10.16 -12.40
N ARG A 505 -24.82 -11.03 -13.28
CA ARG A 505 -26.26 -11.18 -13.56
C ARG A 505 -27.12 -11.61 -12.34
N GLY A 506 -26.48 -12.04 -11.25
CA GLY A 506 -27.14 -12.30 -9.96
C GLY A 506 -27.60 -11.02 -9.24
N ILE A 507 -27.17 -9.85 -9.68
CA ILE A 507 -27.61 -8.54 -9.15
C ILE A 507 -28.69 -7.99 -10.09
N ASP A 508 -29.85 -7.62 -9.54
CA ASP A 508 -31.04 -7.24 -10.33
C ASP A 508 -30.77 -6.05 -11.26
N SER A 509 -30.07 -5.02 -10.79
CA SER A 509 -29.72 -3.83 -11.59
C SER A 509 -28.90 -4.17 -12.84
N TYR A 510 -28.02 -5.16 -12.77
CA TYR A 510 -27.26 -5.64 -13.93
C TYR A 510 -28.16 -6.41 -14.90
N ARG A 511 -29.01 -7.30 -14.38
CA ARG A 511 -29.92 -8.10 -15.21
C ARG A 511 -30.87 -7.22 -15.99
N GLU A 512 -31.50 -6.24 -15.34
CA GLU A 512 -32.44 -5.32 -15.95
C GLU A 512 -31.77 -4.47 -17.04
N TYR A 513 -30.61 -3.88 -16.75
CA TYR A 513 -29.84 -3.11 -17.75
C TYR A 513 -29.45 -3.96 -18.97
N GLN A 514 -29.00 -5.20 -18.72
CA GLN A 514 -28.60 -6.13 -19.78
C GLN A 514 -29.77 -6.49 -20.70
N ASP A 515 -30.91 -6.86 -20.12
CA ASP A 515 -32.09 -7.27 -20.87
C ASP A 515 -32.65 -6.10 -21.70
N ASP A 516 -32.68 -4.90 -21.13
CA ASP A 516 -33.06 -3.65 -21.82
C ASP A 516 -32.17 -3.37 -23.04
N ALA A 517 -30.85 -3.45 -22.87
CA ALA A 517 -29.90 -3.14 -23.95
C ALA A 517 -29.97 -4.16 -25.09
N ILE A 518 -30.16 -5.46 -24.78
CA ILE A 518 -30.35 -6.51 -25.80
C ILE A 518 -31.65 -6.29 -26.58
N ALA A 519 -32.74 -5.98 -25.88
CA ALA A 519 -34.02 -5.69 -26.51
C ALA A 519 -33.92 -4.46 -27.43
N PHE A 520 -33.22 -3.41 -26.99
CA PHE A 520 -33.04 -2.20 -27.76
C PHE A 520 -32.16 -2.42 -29.01
N ALA A 521 -31.08 -3.22 -28.92
CA ALA A 521 -30.28 -3.58 -30.09
C ALA A 521 -31.11 -4.33 -31.16
N THR A 522 -32.05 -5.17 -30.73
CA THR A 522 -32.99 -5.86 -31.64
C THR A 522 -33.94 -4.86 -32.31
N GLN A 523 -34.48 -3.92 -31.53
CA GLN A 523 -35.36 -2.87 -32.03
C GLN A 523 -34.69 -1.99 -33.12
N ILE A 524 -33.40 -1.64 -32.96
CA ILE A 524 -32.64 -0.87 -33.96
C ILE A 524 -32.56 -1.64 -35.28
N ASN A 525 -32.23 -2.93 -35.22
CA ASN A 525 -32.14 -3.78 -36.40
C ASN A 525 -33.49 -3.90 -37.13
N ASP A 526 -34.60 -4.05 -36.40
CA ASP A 526 -35.93 -4.12 -36.99
C ASP A 526 -36.37 -2.79 -37.63
N LYS A 527 -36.09 -1.67 -36.96
CA LYS A 527 -36.42 -0.31 -37.42
C LYS A 527 -35.69 0.07 -38.71
N HIS A 528 -34.41 -0.25 -38.80
CA HIS A 528 -33.55 0.14 -39.93
C HIS A 528 -33.45 -0.91 -41.03
N LYS A 529 -34.17 -2.03 -40.92
CA LYS A 529 -34.21 -3.08 -41.93
C LYS A 529 -34.44 -2.51 -43.34
N LEU A 530 -33.66 -2.98 -44.30
CA LEU A 530 -33.79 -2.60 -45.71
C LEU A 530 -34.47 -3.73 -46.48
N ALA A 531 -35.43 -3.39 -47.33
CA ALA A 531 -36.10 -4.36 -48.19
C ALA A 531 -35.13 -4.93 -49.25
N ASP A 532 -34.24 -4.09 -49.76
CA ASP A 532 -33.31 -4.42 -50.85
C ASP A 532 -31.99 -5.05 -50.37
N ASP A 533 -31.71 -5.04 -49.07
CA ASP A 533 -30.53 -5.68 -48.44
C ASP A 533 -30.92 -6.28 -47.07
N PRO A 534 -31.57 -7.45 -47.04
CA PRO A 534 -32.05 -8.06 -45.81
C PRO A 534 -30.93 -8.62 -44.91
N ASP A 535 -29.72 -8.78 -45.47
CA ASP A 535 -28.55 -9.29 -44.74
C ASP A 535 -27.80 -8.18 -44.01
N TRP A 536 -28.08 -6.90 -44.31
CA TRP A 536 -27.52 -5.78 -43.56
C TRP A 536 -28.18 -5.66 -42.19
N LYS A 537 -27.35 -5.70 -41.14
CA LYS A 537 -27.74 -5.38 -39.77
C LYS A 537 -26.93 -4.19 -39.29
N PRO A 538 -27.56 -3.06 -38.92
CA PRO A 538 -26.83 -1.92 -38.38
C PRO A 538 -26.09 -2.25 -37.09
N VAL A 539 -26.63 -3.15 -36.25
CA VAL A 539 -26.04 -3.54 -34.97
C VAL A 539 -25.85 -5.05 -34.91
N ILE A 540 -24.61 -5.48 -34.70
CA ILE A 540 -24.25 -6.86 -34.39
C ILE A 540 -23.91 -6.89 -32.90
N PHE A 541 -24.81 -7.46 -32.09
CA PHE A 541 -24.67 -7.51 -30.65
C PHE A 541 -24.28 -8.93 -30.21
N GLN A 542 -23.16 -9.07 -29.50
CA GLN A 542 -22.63 -10.34 -29.02
C GLN A 542 -22.42 -10.29 -27.51
N THR A 543 -22.76 -11.37 -26.82
CA THR A 543 -22.63 -11.45 -25.35
C THR A 543 -21.54 -12.39 -24.87
N ASP A 544 -20.98 -13.17 -25.79
CA ASP A 544 -19.93 -14.14 -25.48
C ASP A 544 -18.57 -13.46 -25.35
N GLY A 545 -17.79 -13.90 -24.38
CA GLY A 545 -16.39 -13.49 -24.24
C GLY A 545 -15.55 -13.94 -25.43
N VAL A 546 -14.60 -13.10 -25.83
CA VAL A 546 -13.71 -13.36 -26.96
C VAL A 546 -12.30 -13.63 -26.44
N ALA A 547 -11.66 -14.71 -26.92
CA ALA A 547 -10.27 -14.99 -26.57
C ALA A 547 -9.32 -13.92 -27.12
N ARG A 548 -8.24 -13.62 -26.40
CA ARG A 548 -7.33 -12.49 -26.68
C ARG A 548 -6.82 -12.39 -28.14
N PRO A 549 -6.35 -13.47 -28.80
CA PRO A 549 -5.94 -13.38 -30.22
C PRO A 549 -7.08 -13.01 -31.17
N VAL A 550 -8.29 -13.47 -30.86
CA VAL A 550 -9.50 -13.15 -31.63
C VAL A 550 -9.96 -11.72 -31.33
N LEU A 551 -9.80 -11.24 -30.10
CA LEU A 551 -10.05 -9.84 -29.73
C LEU A 551 -9.15 -8.88 -30.51
N VAL A 552 -7.85 -9.16 -30.58
CA VAL A 552 -6.90 -8.39 -31.40
C VAL A 552 -7.26 -8.46 -32.88
N SER A 553 -7.81 -9.59 -33.36
CA SER A 553 -8.32 -9.69 -34.73
C SER A 553 -9.49 -8.73 -34.99
N HIS A 554 -10.34 -8.46 -33.98
CA HIS A 554 -11.40 -7.43 -34.08
C HIS A 554 -10.82 -6.02 -34.06
N TYR A 555 -9.82 -5.75 -33.19
CA TYR A 555 -9.12 -4.46 -33.19
C TYR A 555 -8.52 -4.14 -34.56
N LEU A 556 -7.90 -5.12 -35.23
CA LEU A 556 -7.36 -4.94 -36.59
C LEU A 556 -8.44 -4.80 -37.68
N ALA A 557 -9.65 -5.31 -37.45
CA ALA A 557 -10.74 -5.28 -38.43
C ALA A 557 -11.51 -3.95 -38.43
N MET A 558 -11.54 -3.25 -37.29
CA MET A 558 -12.33 -2.04 -37.09
C MET A 558 -11.78 -0.83 -37.86
N ASP A 559 -12.68 0.08 -38.23
CA ASP A 559 -12.30 1.42 -38.72
C ASP A 559 -12.35 2.46 -37.59
N VAL A 560 -13.27 2.29 -36.64
CA VAL A 560 -13.48 3.21 -35.51
C VAL A 560 -13.71 2.41 -34.23
N GLY A 561 -12.86 2.63 -33.22
CA GLY A 561 -13.09 2.15 -31.86
C GLY A 561 -14.07 3.06 -31.13
N VAL A 562 -15.01 2.50 -30.38
CA VAL A 562 -16.03 3.26 -29.63
C VAL A 562 -15.97 2.89 -28.15
N VAL A 563 -15.48 3.81 -27.33
CA VAL A 563 -15.28 3.64 -25.88
C VAL A 563 -15.97 4.78 -25.15
N THR A 564 -17.17 4.53 -24.65
CA THR A 564 -18.04 5.58 -24.11
C THR A 564 -18.66 5.23 -22.77
N PRO A 565 -17.84 4.88 -21.75
CA PRO A 565 -18.35 4.68 -20.41
C PRO A 565 -18.92 5.99 -19.86
N ILE A 566 -20.02 5.90 -19.10
CA ILE A 566 -20.56 7.03 -18.32
C ILE A 566 -19.53 7.47 -17.29
N LYS A 567 -18.91 6.50 -16.60
CA LYS A 567 -17.82 6.73 -15.67
C LYS A 567 -16.93 5.49 -15.63
N ASP A 568 -15.63 5.69 -15.67
CA ASP A 568 -14.65 4.61 -15.59
C ASP A 568 -13.38 5.13 -14.93
N GLY A 569 -12.76 4.32 -14.08
CA GLY A 569 -11.50 4.71 -13.44
C GLY A 569 -10.38 4.83 -14.47
N MET A 570 -10.25 3.81 -15.32
CA MET A 570 -9.42 3.80 -16.52
C MET A 570 -10.05 2.87 -17.54
N ASN A 571 -9.88 3.14 -18.85
CA ASN A 571 -10.40 2.25 -19.89
C ASN A 571 -9.26 1.67 -20.71
N LEU A 572 -8.84 0.44 -20.38
CA LEU A 572 -7.71 -0.22 -21.03
C LEU A 572 -8.03 -0.60 -22.48
N VAL A 573 -9.29 -0.93 -22.79
CA VAL A 573 -9.74 -1.26 -24.15
C VAL A 573 -9.40 -0.15 -25.15
N ALA A 574 -9.60 1.12 -24.79
CA ALA A 574 -9.19 2.25 -25.64
C ALA A 574 -7.68 2.23 -25.99
N LYS A 575 -6.85 1.86 -25.01
CA LYS A 575 -5.39 1.75 -25.19
C LYS A 575 -5.03 0.53 -26.04
N GLU A 576 -5.67 -0.61 -25.80
CA GLU A 576 -5.47 -1.84 -26.55
C GLU A 576 -5.82 -1.66 -28.03
N MET A 577 -6.96 -1.02 -28.31
CA MET A 577 -7.45 -0.71 -29.64
C MET A 577 -6.40 0.05 -30.46
N LEU A 578 -5.86 1.16 -29.92
CA LEU A 578 -4.94 2.03 -30.62
C LEU A 578 -3.49 1.51 -30.66
N ILE A 579 -3.08 0.71 -29.67
CA ILE A 579 -1.80 0.00 -29.73
C ILE A 579 -1.83 -1.10 -30.79
N ALA A 580 -2.92 -1.87 -30.88
CA ALA A 580 -3.05 -2.98 -31.81
C ALA A 580 -3.29 -2.51 -33.24
N ASN A 581 -4.16 -1.51 -33.45
CA ASN A 581 -4.53 -0.98 -34.76
C ASN A 581 -4.32 0.55 -34.83
N PRO A 582 -3.12 0.99 -35.27
CA PRO A 582 -2.84 2.41 -35.45
C PRO A 582 -3.49 3.00 -36.71
N ASP A 583 -4.28 2.25 -37.48
CA ASP A 583 -5.00 2.79 -38.65
C ASP A 583 -6.49 3.07 -38.33
N ALA A 584 -6.92 2.93 -37.07
CA ALA A 584 -8.30 3.17 -36.62
C ALA A 584 -8.47 4.51 -35.91
N SER A 585 -9.64 5.12 -36.09
CA SER A 585 -10.09 6.29 -35.31
C SER A 585 -10.66 5.85 -33.96
N LEU A 586 -10.83 6.80 -33.02
CA LEU A 586 -11.39 6.54 -31.70
C LEU A 586 -12.48 7.56 -31.36
N ILE A 587 -13.63 7.06 -30.89
CA ILE A 587 -14.63 7.84 -30.16
C ILE A 587 -14.45 7.54 -28.67
N LEU A 588 -14.21 8.58 -27.87
CA LEU A 588 -13.86 8.46 -26.46
C LEU A 588 -14.68 9.41 -25.58
N SER A 589 -15.29 8.87 -24.52
CA SER A 589 -16.05 9.68 -23.54
C SER A 589 -15.15 10.29 -22.47
N THR A 590 -15.49 11.51 -22.03
CA THR A 590 -14.92 12.16 -20.82
C THR A 590 -15.19 11.39 -19.51
N GLY A 591 -16.12 10.43 -19.55
CA GLY A 591 -16.36 9.47 -18.47
C GLY A 591 -15.16 8.55 -18.22
N ALA A 592 -14.35 8.26 -19.24
CA ALA A 592 -13.19 7.37 -19.15
C ALA A 592 -11.97 8.08 -18.56
N GLY A 593 -11.28 7.44 -17.60
CA GLY A 593 -9.98 7.93 -17.15
C GLY A 593 -8.90 8.00 -18.24
N THR A 594 -9.02 7.19 -19.31
CA THR A 594 -8.13 7.27 -20.48
C THR A 594 -8.23 8.63 -21.17
N GLU A 595 -9.45 9.19 -21.24
CA GLU A 595 -9.68 10.51 -21.82
C GLU A 595 -9.04 11.61 -20.98
N GLN A 596 -9.20 11.54 -19.66
CA GLN A 596 -8.58 12.48 -18.74
C GLN A 596 -7.05 12.43 -18.85
N GLN A 597 -6.48 11.22 -18.93
CA GLN A 597 -5.04 11.04 -19.14
C GLN A 597 -4.57 11.67 -20.46
N PHE A 598 -5.33 11.48 -21.56
CA PHE A 598 -4.98 12.07 -22.85
C PHE A 598 -5.07 13.59 -22.82
N ASN A 599 -6.15 14.13 -22.27
CA ASN A 599 -6.36 15.56 -22.14
C ASN A 599 -5.27 16.25 -21.31
N ASP A 600 -4.84 15.64 -20.22
CA ASP A 600 -3.90 16.25 -19.28
C ASP A 600 -2.42 16.00 -19.66
N SER A 601 -2.16 15.19 -20.69
CA SER A 601 -0.81 14.78 -21.10
C SER A 601 0.01 15.84 -21.84
N GLY A 602 -0.67 16.78 -22.53
CA GLY A 602 -0.04 17.76 -23.41
C GLY A 602 0.58 17.19 -24.70
N PHE A 603 0.30 15.95 -25.12
CA PHE A 603 0.83 15.43 -26.40
C PHE A 603 0.11 15.97 -27.65
N TYR A 604 -1.01 16.66 -27.48
CA TYR A 604 -1.74 17.38 -28.53
C TYR A 604 -2.25 18.74 -28.01
N SER A 605 -2.62 19.64 -28.92
CA SER A 605 -3.21 20.94 -28.59
C SER A 605 -4.74 20.89 -28.60
N ASP A 606 -5.41 21.77 -27.85
CA ASP A 606 -6.88 21.86 -27.85
C ASP A 606 -7.48 22.08 -29.25
N GLU A 607 -6.72 22.69 -30.15
CA GLU A 607 -7.09 22.97 -31.54
C GLU A 607 -6.95 21.74 -32.46
N GLN A 608 -6.15 20.74 -32.07
CA GLN A 608 -5.88 19.53 -32.85
C GLN A 608 -6.05 18.27 -31.99
N ARG A 609 -7.29 17.99 -31.58
CA ARG A 609 -7.63 16.74 -30.87
C ARG A 609 -7.42 15.52 -31.76
N CYS A 610 -6.81 14.48 -31.20
CA CYS A 610 -6.50 13.24 -31.92
C CYS A 610 -7.62 12.16 -31.86
N TYR A 611 -8.78 12.47 -31.29
CA TYR A 611 -9.91 11.55 -31.17
C TYR A 611 -11.24 12.32 -31.11
N HIS A 612 -12.35 11.64 -31.39
CA HIS A 612 -13.70 12.19 -31.31
C HIS A 612 -14.21 12.12 -29.87
N ARG A 613 -14.27 13.27 -29.21
CA ARG A 613 -14.65 13.39 -27.80
C ARG A 613 -16.18 13.42 -27.64
N VAL A 614 -16.69 12.69 -26.65
CA VAL A 614 -18.10 12.77 -26.21
C VAL A 614 -18.14 13.28 -24.78
N ASP A 615 -18.68 14.50 -24.59
CA ASP A 615 -18.71 15.15 -23.28
C ASP A 615 -19.84 14.58 -22.42
N ASP A 616 -21.06 14.46 -22.97
CA ASP A 616 -22.19 13.81 -22.31
C ASP A 616 -22.74 12.65 -23.15
N VAL A 617 -22.49 11.41 -22.70
CA VAL A 617 -22.99 10.22 -23.39
C VAL A 617 -24.52 10.12 -23.40
N ARG A 618 -25.22 10.85 -22.51
CA ARG A 618 -26.69 10.90 -22.48
C ARG A 618 -27.26 11.88 -23.51
N ASN A 619 -26.42 12.75 -24.09
CA ASN A 619 -26.80 13.62 -25.20
C ASN A 619 -26.72 12.87 -26.54
N ALA A 620 -27.83 12.26 -26.95
CA ALA A 620 -27.87 11.42 -28.14
C ALA A 620 -27.51 12.15 -29.44
N ASP A 621 -27.83 13.45 -29.58
CA ASP A 621 -27.51 14.21 -30.79
C ASP A 621 -26.00 14.53 -30.89
N GLU A 622 -25.37 14.92 -29.79
CA GLU A 622 -23.91 15.14 -29.73
C GLU A 622 -23.15 13.84 -30.02
N PHE A 623 -23.55 12.75 -29.37
CA PHE A 623 -22.90 11.46 -29.56
C PHE A 623 -23.14 10.91 -30.99
N ALA A 624 -24.34 11.10 -31.56
CA ALA A 624 -24.60 10.78 -32.97
C ALA A 624 -23.72 11.58 -33.93
N ASN A 625 -23.42 12.86 -33.63
CA ASN A 625 -22.50 13.66 -34.43
C ASN A 625 -21.07 13.11 -34.34
N ALA A 626 -20.61 12.65 -33.18
CA ALA A 626 -19.30 12.01 -33.04
C ALA A 626 -19.18 10.74 -33.92
N PHE A 627 -20.27 9.94 -34.03
CA PHE A 627 -20.32 8.83 -34.98
C PHE A 627 -20.17 9.30 -36.43
N PHE A 628 -20.86 10.39 -36.80
CA PHE A 628 -20.79 10.94 -38.15
C PHE A 628 -19.40 11.48 -38.50
N GLU A 629 -18.81 12.31 -37.64
CA GLU A 629 -17.46 12.87 -37.83
C GLU A 629 -16.41 11.75 -37.97
N ALA A 630 -16.47 10.73 -37.11
CA ALA A 630 -15.60 9.55 -37.23
C ALA A 630 -15.85 8.75 -38.53
N ALA A 631 -17.09 8.73 -39.03
CA ALA A 631 -17.45 8.05 -40.26
C ALA A 631 -16.91 8.71 -41.54
N ILE A 632 -16.70 10.03 -41.51
CA ILE A 632 -16.23 10.84 -42.65
C ILE A 632 -14.75 11.22 -42.54
N GLU A 633 -14.10 10.95 -41.41
CA GLU A 633 -12.68 11.24 -41.19
C GLU A 633 -11.80 10.59 -42.27
N SER A 634 -10.86 11.38 -42.82
CA SER A 634 -9.93 10.93 -43.85
C SER A 634 -8.89 9.97 -43.27
N VAL A 635 -8.41 9.04 -44.10
CA VAL A 635 -7.41 8.04 -43.68
C VAL A 635 -6.10 8.70 -43.26
N GLU A 636 -5.74 9.82 -43.89
CA GLU A 636 -4.56 10.61 -43.56
C GLU A 636 -4.67 11.23 -42.17
N SER A 637 -5.83 11.82 -41.82
CA SER A 637 -6.10 12.39 -40.49
C SER A 637 -6.03 11.31 -39.41
N VAL A 638 -6.69 10.17 -39.66
CA VAL A 638 -6.71 9.04 -38.73
C VAL A 638 -5.28 8.60 -38.41
N ARG A 639 -4.43 8.38 -39.43
CA ARG A 639 -3.04 7.93 -39.23
C ARG A 639 -2.18 8.93 -38.47
N GLU A 640 -2.35 10.22 -38.73
CA GLU A 640 -1.60 11.25 -37.99
C GLU A 640 -2.02 11.27 -36.51
N ASN A 641 -3.32 11.26 -36.25
CA ASN A 641 -3.89 11.33 -34.92
C ASN A 641 -3.59 10.07 -34.08
N SER A 642 -3.83 8.88 -34.64
CA SER A 642 -3.54 7.61 -33.99
C SER A 642 -2.04 7.40 -33.77
N GLY A 643 -1.19 7.89 -34.67
CA GLY A 643 0.26 7.87 -34.54
C GLY A 643 0.74 8.59 -33.28
N ARG A 644 0.24 9.81 -33.03
CA ARG A 644 0.54 10.59 -31.82
C ARG A 644 0.06 9.87 -30.55
N ILE A 645 -1.15 9.33 -30.55
CA ILE A 645 -1.68 8.58 -29.40
C ILE A 645 -0.82 7.33 -29.14
N ARG A 646 -0.41 6.61 -30.19
CA ARG A 646 0.43 5.42 -30.05
C ARG A 646 1.80 5.76 -29.48
N GLU A 647 2.45 6.83 -29.93
CA GLU A 647 3.73 7.28 -29.35
C GLU A 647 3.58 7.56 -27.85
N PHE A 648 2.48 8.23 -27.46
CA PHE A 648 2.16 8.46 -26.05
C PHE A 648 1.95 7.15 -25.28
N LEU A 649 1.17 6.20 -25.81
CA LEU A 649 0.89 4.92 -25.15
C LEU A 649 2.14 4.04 -25.02
N VAL A 650 3.03 4.04 -26.02
CA VAL A 650 4.31 3.32 -25.96
C VAL A 650 5.21 3.87 -24.85
N ALA A 651 5.20 5.19 -24.64
CA ALA A 651 5.96 5.83 -23.57
C ALA A 651 5.30 5.73 -22.17
N ASN A 652 4.08 5.19 -22.09
CA ASN A 652 3.28 5.09 -20.86
C ASN A 652 2.64 3.69 -20.75
N ASP A 653 3.47 2.68 -20.55
CA ASP A 653 3.06 1.28 -20.41
C ASP A 653 2.82 0.87 -18.94
N ILE A 654 2.54 -0.42 -18.74
CA ILE A 654 2.29 -0.99 -17.42
C ILE A 654 3.52 -0.96 -16.49
N GLU A 655 4.73 -1.03 -17.04
CA GLU A 655 5.97 -0.97 -16.24
C GLU A 655 6.18 0.42 -15.68
N LYS A 656 5.90 1.47 -16.46
CA LYS A 656 5.92 2.85 -15.98
C LYS A 656 4.92 3.07 -14.85
N TRP A 657 3.69 2.53 -14.99
CA TRP A 657 2.66 2.65 -13.94
C TRP A 657 3.12 2.02 -12.62
N SER A 658 3.52 0.75 -12.67
CA SER A 658 3.95 0.02 -11.47
C SER A 658 5.23 0.60 -10.87
N GLY A 659 6.22 0.94 -11.70
CA GLY A 659 7.45 1.57 -11.27
C GLY A 659 7.22 2.91 -10.58
N ALA A 660 6.33 3.75 -11.13
CA ALA A 660 6.01 5.05 -10.54
C ALA A 660 5.29 4.91 -9.18
N PHE A 661 4.34 3.98 -9.04
CA PHE A 661 3.65 3.76 -7.76
C PHE A 661 4.58 3.14 -6.71
N LEU A 662 5.39 2.14 -7.09
CA LEU A 662 6.29 1.46 -6.18
C LEU A 662 7.51 2.31 -5.79
N ASP A 663 7.83 3.35 -6.56
CA ASP A 663 8.96 4.24 -6.26
C ASP A 663 8.87 4.75 -4.81
N PRO A 664 9.85 4.44 -3.94
CA PRO A 664 9.89 4.96 -2.58
C PRO A 664 9.98 6.50 -2.52
N SER A 665 10.39 7.20 -3.58
CA SER A 665 10.62 8.66 -3.58
C SER A 665 9.39 9.51 -3.22
N TRP A 666 8.19 9.08 -3.60
CA TRP A 666 6.99 9.91 -3.48
C TRP A 666 6.25 9.75 -2.15
N THR A 667 6.70 8.90 -1.20
CA THR A 667 6.06 8.86 0.14
C THR A 667 6.46 10.07 1.00
N HIS A 668 5.56 10.48 1.90
CA HIS A 668 5.80 11.51 2.93
C HIS A 668 6.94 11.15 3.88
N GLN A 669 7.33 9.86 3.93
CA GLN A 669 8.46 9.37 4.72
C GLN A 669 9.82 9.73 4.08
N VAL A 670 9.84 10.18 2.81
CA VAL A 670 11.06 10.64 2.15
C VAL A 670 11.23 12.14 2.34
N ILE A 671 12.39 12.52 2.88
CA ILE A 671 12.87 13.91 2.86
C ILE A 671 13.11 14.28 1.40
N GLN A 672 12.30 15.22 0.90
CA GLN A 672 12.44 15.74 -0.46
C GLN A 672 13.62 16.70 -0.55
N ARG A 673 14.15 16.86 -1.75
CA ARG A 673 15.09 17.96 -2.01
C ARG A 673 14.34 19.27 -1.85
N MET A 674 14.89 20.16 -1.04
CA MET A 674 14.35 21.48 -0.79
C MET A 674 15.46 22.53 -0.83
N ASP A 675 15.07 23.74 -1.20
CA ASP A 675 15.94 24.93 -1.16
C ASP A 675 15.92 25.48 0.27
N ILE A 676 17.09 25.46 0.92
CA ILE A 676 17.24 25.94 2.30
C ILE A 676 17.53 27.43 2.25
N SER A 677 16.49 28.24 2.43
CA SER A 677 16.58 29.71 2.25
C SER A 677 16.65 30.48 3.56
N THR A 678 16.00 29.98 4.62
CA THR A 678 15.94 30.63 5.94
C THR A 678 16.54 29.77 7.04
N LEU A 679 16.88 30.41 8.17
CA LEU A 679 17.36 29.73 9.37
C LEU A 679 16.30 28.75 9.94
N GLN A 680 15.02 29.09 9.83
CA GLN A 680 13.92 28.20 10.22
C GLN A 680 13.85 26.96 9.31
N ASP A 681 14.01 27.13 8.00
CA ASP A 681 14.03 26.00 7.06
C ASP A 681 15.16 25.03 7.40
N PHE A 682 16.36 25.56 7.66
CA PHE A 682 17.52 24.76 8.05
C PHE A 682 17.26 23.94 9.31
N HIS A 683 16.72 24.55 10.38
CA HIS A 683 16.46 23.82 11.62
C HIS A 683 15.34 22.79 11.50
N ASN A 684 14.26 23.13 10.79
CA ASN A 684 13.18 22.17 10.51
C ASN A 684 13.72 20.97 9.73
N PHE A 685 14.56 21.23 8.74
CA PHE A 685 15.23 20.21 7.96
C PHE A 685 16.16 19.34 8.82
N MET A 686 16.95 19.92 9.72
CA MET A 686 17.75 19.16 10.68
C MET A 686 16.89 18.24 11.57
N PHE A 687 15.72 18.70 12.02
CA PHE A 687 14.79 17.83 12.77
C PHE A 687 14.22 16.69 11.93
N GLN A 688 13.97 16.90 10.63
CA GLN A 688 13.59 15.80 9.74
C GLN A 688 14.70 14.75 9.63
N THR A 689 15.96 15.17 9.48
CA THR A 689 17.09 14.22 9.44
C THR A 689 17.22 13.43 10.74
N ARG A 690 17.00 14.07 11.89
CA ARG A 690 16.97 13.41 13.19
C ARG A 690 15.91 12.33 13.24
N ASP A 691 14.70 12.64 12.82
CA ASP A 691 13.60 11.69 12.87
C ASP A 691 13.90 10.48 11.99
N ILE A 692 14.44 10.69 10.78
CA ILE A 692 14.91 9.59 9.92
C ILE A 692 16.00 8.75 10.60
N ARG A 693 17.02 9.40 11.16
CA ARG A 693 18.10 8.71 11.87
C ARG A 693 17.60 7.91 13.07
N ARG A 694 16.59 8.39 13.80
CA ARG A 694 15.92 7.67 14.92
C ARG A 694 15.32 6.37 14.45
N HIS A 695 14.59 6.43 13.34
CA HIS A 695 13.98 5.24 12.76
C HIS A 695 15.05 4.25 12.27
N ILE A 696 16.13 4.73 11.64
CA ILE A 696 17.27 3.88 11.26
C ILE A 696 17.83 3.19 12.50
N ALA A 697 18.18 3.93 13.55
CA ALA A 697 18.79 3.36 14.74
C ALA A 697 17.88 2.34 15.44
N ASP A 698 16.59 2.64 15.60
CA ASP A 698 15.61 1.71 16.17
C ASP A 698 15.47 0.43 15.32
N THR A 699 15.39 0.59 13.99
CA THR A 699 15.27 -0.54 13.04
C THR A 699 16.46 -1.48 13.14
N VAL A 700 17.69 -0.94 13.09
CA VAL A 700 18.92 -1.74 13.15
C VAL A 700 19.10 -2.40 14.52
N LEU A 701 18.84 -1.67 15.62
CA LEU A 701 18.99 -2.22 16.97
C LEU A 701 17.97 -3.34 17.26
N ARG A 702 16.80 -3.32 16.62
CA ARG A 702 15.81 -4.42 16.67
C ARG A 702 16.14 -5.60 15.75
N GLY A 703 17.14 -5.45 14.87
CA GLY A 703 17.52 -6.46 13.88
C GLY A 703 16.56 -6.55 12.69
N PHE A 704 15.82 -5.47 12.39
CA PHE A 704 14.97 -5.39 11.20
C PHE A 704 15.78 -4.90 9.99
N ALA A 705 15.34 -5.30 8.79
CA ALA A 705 15.97 -4.83 7.56
C ALA A 705 15.62 -3.36 7.27
N ILE A 706 16.60 -2.62 6.78
CA ILE A 706 16.48 -1.19 6.46
C ILE A 706 15.70 -1.01 5.15
N ARG A 707 14.71 -0.12 5.18
CA ARG A 707 13.94 0.28 4.00
C ARG A 707 14.68 1.24 3.09
N GLN A 708 14.38 1.15 1.79
CA GLN A 708 15.05 1.96 0.75
C GLN A 708 14.87 3.48 0.95
N HIS A 709 13.72 3.91 1.48
CA HIS A 709 13.42 5.33 1.67
C HIS A 709 14.39 6.03 2.65
N PHE A 710 14.99 5.31 3.61
CA PHE A 710 15.95 5.89 4.55
C PHE A 710 17.20 6.41 3.86
N ALA A 711 17.82 5.60 2.99
CA ALA A 711 18.99 6.01 2.23
C ALA A 711 18.66 7.17 1.28
N MET A 712 17.48 7.17 0.68
CA MET A 712 17.02 8.28 -0.19
C MET A 712 16.85 9.58 0.59
N SER A 713 16.22 9.54 1.77
CA SER A 713 16.08 10.70 2.65
C SER A 713 17.43 11.29 3.03
N LEU A 714 18.39 10.47 3.46
CA LEU A 714 19.73 10.95 3.84
C LEU A 714 20.50 11.50 2.64
N ARG A 715 20.37 10.89 1.45
CA ARG A 715 20.98 11.37 0.21
C ARG A 715 20.40 12.70 -0.24
N ASN A 716 19.07 12.83 -0.23
CA ASN A 716 18.39 14.09 -0.53
C ASN A 716 18.79 15.15 0.49
N ALA A 717 18.90 14.78 1.77
CA ALA A 717 19.31 15.71 2.80
C ALA A 717 20.73 16.25 2.54
N LYS A 718 21.67 15.35 2.22
CA LYS A 718 23.04 15.71 1.86
C LYS A 718 23.07 16.64 0.64
N LEU A 719 22.39 16.28 -0.45
CA LEU A 719 22.37 17.06 -1.68
C LEU A 719 21.73 18.43 -1.50
N SER A 720 20.70 18.56 -0.66
CA SER A 720 20.10 19.85 -0.31
C SER A 720 21.07 20.75 0.46
N LEU A 721 21.87 20.20 1.38
CA LEU A 721 22.90 20.97 2.07
C LEU A 721 24.02 21.39 1.12
N GLU A 722 24.49 20.48 0.25
CA GLU A 722 25.53 20.76 -0.74
C GLU A 722 25.09 21.83 -1.75
N ALA A 723 23.85 21.74 -2.24
CA ALA A 723 23.29 22.72 -3.19
C ALA A 723 23.03 24.09 -2.56
N ALA A 724 22.80 24.15 -1.24
CA ALA A 724 22.62 25.39 -0.52
C ALA A 724 23.94 26.06 -0.10
N CYS A 725 25.07 25.34 -0.19
CA CYS A 725 26.41 25.91 0.06
C CYS A 725 26.84 26.84 -1.08
N HIS A 726 27.68 27.82 -0.77
CA HIS A 726 28.13 28.83 -1.73
C HIS A 726 29.14 28.25 -2.75
N ASP A 727 29.10 28.72 -4.01
CA ASP A 727 29.90 28.20 -5.15
C ASP A 727 31.43 28.10 -4.95
N ASN A 728 31.99 28.76 -3.92
CA ASN A 728 33.43 28.78 -3.63
C ASN A 728 33.81 28.04 -2.34
N ASP A 729 32.84 27.59 -1.54
CA ASP A 729 33.07 26.87 -0.28
C ASP A 729 31.91 25.90 0.00
N HIS A 730 32.14 24.60 -0.23
CA HIS A 730 31.14 23.52 -0.09
C HIS A 730 30.72 23.22 1.36
N HIS A 731 31.08 24.10 2.30
CA HIS A 731 30.86 23.90 3.73
C HIS A 731 30.15 25.06 4.41
N LEU A 732 30.09 26.23 3.76
CA LEU A 732 29.48 27.42 4.35
C LEU A 732 28.13 27.71 3.70
N LEU A 733 27.08 27.58 4.50
CA LEU A 733 25.70 27.87 4.15
C LEU A 733 25.35 29.30 4.61
N MET A 734 24.76 30.08 3.69
CA MET A 734 24.31 31.45 3.92
C MET A 734 22.79 31.52 3.80
N VAL A 735 22.08 31.65 4.93
CA VAL A 735 20.60 31.67 4.96
C VAL A 735 20.08 32.97 5.54
N LYS A 736 18.91 33.41 5.11
CA LYS A 736 18.25 34.57 5.70
C LYS A 736 17.85 34.27 7.15
N ILE A 737 18.05 35.25 8.03
CA ILE A 737 17.68 35.14 9.44
C ILE A 737 16.14 35.06 9.59
N ASP A 738 15.43 35.84 8.79
CA ASP A 738 13.98 35.86 8.66
C ASP A 738 13.62 36.21 7.21
N GLN A 739 12.40 35.87 6.76
CA GLN A 739 11.88 36.15 5.42
C GLN A 739 11.97 37.64 5.06
N ASN A 740 11.84 38.52 6.06
CA ASN A 740 11.88 39.97 5.90
C ASN A 740 13.27 40.61 6.12
N SER A 741 14.30 39.82 6.38
CA SER A 741 15.64 40.33 6.68
C SER A 741 16.59 40.19 5.49
N ASP A 742 17.29 41.27 5.15
CA ASP A 742 18.40 41.26 4.19
C ASP A 742 19.71 40.72 4.79
N ARG A 743 19.74 40.40 6.09
CA ARG A 743 20.92 39.83 6.74
C ARG A 743 20.93 38.31 6.66
N LEU A 744 22.13 37.79 6.42
CA LEU A 744 22.40 36.37 6.27
C LEU A 744 23.09 35.83 7.52
N ALA A 745 22.59 34.71 8.04
CA ALA A 745 23.28 33.88 9.01
C ALA A 745 24.28 32.95 8.30
N ARG A 746 25.44 32.78 8.94
CA ARG A 746 26.51 31.88 8.50
C ARG A 746 26.43 30.56 9.27
N LEU A 747 26.39 29.44 8.55
CA LEU A 747 26.29 28.10 9.12
C LEU A 747 27.38 27.20 8.51
N ASN A 748 28.21 26.56 9.33
CA ASN A 748 29.21 25.60 8.85
C ASN A 748 28.63 24.18 8.84
N VAL A 749 28.32 23.64 7.66
CA VAL A 749 27.67 22.32 7.54
C VAL A 749 28.64 21.20 7.19
N ALA A 750 29.96 21.45 7.24
CA ALA A 750 30.99 20.46 6.86
C ALA A 750 30.85 19.13 7.61
N ASP A 751 30.73 19.20 8.94
CA ASP A 751 30.59 17.99 9.77
C ASP A 751 29.25 17.29 9.50
N GLU A 752 28.16 18.03 9.27
CA GLU A 752 26.86 17.41 8.94
C GLU A 752 26.90 16.66 7.61
N ILE A 753 27.44 17.26 6.56
CA ILE A 753 27.61 16.61 5.25
C ILE A 753 28.49 15.36 5.39
N LYS A 754 29.58 15.46 6.17
CA LYS A 754 30.46 14.32 6.48
C LYS A 754 29.70 13.19 7.19
N GLN A 755 28.94 13.50 8.25
CA GLN A 755 28.20 12.47 8.97
C GLN A 755 27.06 11.85 8.15
N LEU A 756 26.38 12.62 7.30
CA LEU A 756 25.40 12.09 6.36
C LEU A 756 26.03 11.10 5.37
N GLN A 757 27.26 11.37 4.92
CA GLN A 757 28.00 10.42 4.09
C GLN A 757 28.32 9.13 4.85
N ILE A 758 28.79 9.23 6.10
CA ILE A 758 29.07 8.05 6.93
C ILE A 758 27.79 7.26 7.23
N ASP A 759 26.65 7.93 7.49
CA ASP A 759 25.37 7.26 7.66
C ASP A 759 24.96 6.50 6.38
N LEU A 760 25.17 7.07 5.19
CA LEU A 760 24.91 6.38 3.92
C LEU A 760 25.81 5.16 3.74
N ASP A 761 27.09 5.28 4.05
CA ASP A 761 28.05 4.16 4.00
C ASP A 761 27.69 3.08 5.04
N PHE A 762 27.19 3.49 6.21
CA PHE A 762 26.68 2.60 7.24
C PHE A 762 25.43 1.85 6.78
N LEU A 763 24.49 2.51 6.08
CA LEU A 763 23.33 1.82 5.52
C LEU A 763 23.75 0.77 4.48
N ASN A 764 24.73 1.09 3.62
CA ASN A 764 25.30 0.11 2.68
C ASN A 764 25.94 -1.08 3.42
N PHE A 765 26.64 -0.84 4.53
CA PHE A 765 27.20 -1.89 5.38
C PHE A 765 26.11 -2.79 5.97
N VAL A 766 25.09 -2.20 6.61
CA VAL A 766 24.00 -2.95 7.26
C VAL A 766 23.16 -3.75 6.27
N GLN A 767 23.04 -3.27 5.02
CA GLN A 767 22.28 -3.95 3.97
C GLN A 767 23.11 -4.95 3.16
N SER A 768 24.43 -5.06 3.39
CA SER A 768 25.31 -5.93 2.62
C SER A 768 25.34 -7.35 3.19
N ASP A 769 25.14 -8.33 2.31
CA ASP A 769 25.28 -9.77 2.61
C ASP A 769 26.74 -10.26 2.53
N ASP A 770 27.71 -9.36 2.27
CA ASP A 770 29.13 -9.68 2.15
C ASP A 770 29.78 -9.97 3.51
N TYR A 771 30.60 -11.03 3.58
CA TYR A 771 31.32 -11.42 4.80
C TYR A 771 32.41 -10.42 5.20
N ASP A 772 32.98 -9.68 4.24
CA ASP A 772 34.06 -8.71 4.48
C ASP A 772 33.54 -7.27 4.70
N ASN A 773 32.22 -7.10 4.83
CA ASN A 773 31.56 -5.79 4.91
C ASN A 773 32.04 -4.92 6.10
N LEU A 774 32.42 -5.54 7.22
CA LEU A 774 32.86 -4.84 8.43
C LEU A 774 34.23 -4.18 8.25
N GLU A 775 35.19 -4.87 7.65
CA GLU A 775 36.52 -4.31 7.38
C GLU A 775 36.42 -3.13 6.42
N GLN A 776 35.55 -3.24 5.41
CA GLN A 776 35.25 -2.14 4.49
C GLN A 776 34.68 -0.94 5.23
N PHE A 777 33.70 -1.14 6.14
CA PHE A 777 33.13 -0.05 6.92
C PHE A 777 34.16 0.60 7.86
N LEU A 778 35.00 -0.19 8.54
CA LEU A 778 36.10 0.32 9.37
C LEU A 778 37.09 1.14 8.55
N HIS A 779 37.42 0.70 7.33
CA HIS A 779 38.28 1.47 6.43
C HIS A 779 37.64 2.80 6.01
N HIS A 780 36.32 2.86 5.83
CA HIS A 780 35.61 4.12 5.59
C HIS A 780 35.71 5.04 6.80
N LEU A 781 35.48 4.54 8.02
CA LEU A 781 35.64 5.34 9.23
C LEU A 781 37.07 5.85 9.42
N ALA A 782 38.08 5.03 9.09
CA ALA A 782 39.49 5.39 9.20
C ALA A 782 39.87 6.62 8.35
N LYS A 783 39.25 6.79 7.16
CA LYS A 783 39.46 7.97 6.29
C LYS A 783 39.05 9.29 6.95
N TYR A 784 38.14 9.21 7.93
CA TYR A 784 37.55 10.37 8.60
C TYR A 784 38.20 10.69 9.94
N HIS A 785 39.20 9.91 10.37
CA HIS A 785 39.94 10.15 11.60
C HIS A 785 40.77 11.46 11.51
N PRO A 786 40.86 12.27 12.58
CA PRO A 786 41.51 13.58 12.53
C PRO A 786 43.02 13.56 12.23
N THR A 787 43.72 12.47 12.57
CA THR A 787 45.18 12.35 12.40
C THR A 787 45.53 11.55 11.15
N ASP A 788 45.48 10.23 11.23
CA ASP A 788 45.59 9.32 10.08
C ASP A 788 44.82 8.01 10.34
N ALA A 789 44.79 7.14 9.32
CA ALA A 789 44.11 5.85 9.40
C ALA A 789 44.83 4.83 10.31
N GLY A 790 46.16 4.91 10.45
CA GLY A 790 46.93 3.99 11.29
C GLY A 790 46.64 4.19 12.77
N ASP A 791 46.56 5.45 13.20
CA ASP A 791 46.15 5.84 14.55
C ASP A 791 44.73 5.36 14.87
N PHE A 792 43.81 5.44 13.91
CA PHE A 792 42.45 4.91 14.08
C PHE A 792 42.47 3.41 14.41
N TYR A 793 43.18 2.60 13.62
CA TYR A 793 43.26 1.17 13.86
C TYR A 793 43.95 0.84 15.20
N SER A 794 44.99 1.59 15.58
CA SER A 794 45.64 1.46 16.89
C SER A 794 44.65 1.73 18.04
N GLN A 795 43.83 2.78 17.94
CA GLN A 795 42.81 3.09 18.94
C GLN A 795 41.70 2.01 18.99
N VAL A 796 41.27 1.51 17.83
CA VAL A 796 40.30 0.41 17.74
C VAL A 796 40.86 -0.85 18.42
N GLU A 797 42.13 -1.20 18.18
CA GLU A 797 42.77 -2.35 18.81
C GLU A 797 42.85 -2.23 20.34
N ILE A 798 43.17 -1.03 20.85
CA ILE A 798 43.15 -0.72 22.30
C ILE A 798 41.73 -0.90 22.85
N ALA A 799 40.72 -0.35 22.17
CA ALA A 799 39.33 -0.45 22.60
C ALA A 799 38.81 -1.90 22.59
N SER A 800 39.13 -2.66 21.54
CA SER A 800 38.80 -4.09 21.44
C SER A 800 39.46 -4.89 22.56
N SER A 801 40.73 -4.63 22.87
CA SER A 801 41.45 -5.28 23.96
C SER A 801 40.80 -4.99 25.32
N LEU A 802 40.39 -3.74 25.56
CA LEU A 802 39.65 -3.33 26.75
C LEU A 802 38.33 -4.09 26.89
N ILE A 803 37.54 -4.18 25.82
CA ILE A 803 36.25 -4.89 25.81
C ILE A 803 36.45 -6.39 26.08
N ILE A 804 37.43 -7.02 25.44
CA ILE A 804 37.74 -8.45 25.64
C ILE A 804 38.21 -8.72 27.08
N SER A 805 39.02 -7.82 27.66
CA SER A 805 39.54 -7.98 29.02
C SER A 805 38.50 -7.74 30.12
N GLY A 806 37.43 -7.01 29.81
CA GLY A 806 36.48 -6.50 30.80
C GLY A 806 35.41 -7.49 31.26
N ASP A 807 35.19 -8.60 30.55
CA ASP A 807 34.04 -9.53 30.62
C ASP A 807 32.65 -8.85 30.52
N HIS A 808 32.38 -7.81 31.34
CA HIS A 808 31.28 -6.85 31.26
C HIS A 808 31.51 -5.63 32.21
N TYR A 809 31.31 -4.39 31.75
CA TYR A 809 31.43 -3.19 32.61
C TYR A 809 30.21 -3.05 33.53
N GLN A 810 30.41 -2.82 34.84
CA GLN A 810 29.29 -2.56 35.75
C GLN A 810 28.61 -1.22 35.48
N TYR A 811 29.42 -0.17 35.22
CA TYR A 811 28.94 1.17 34.99
C TYR A 811 29.73 1.84 33.86
N PHE A 812 29.04 2.48 32.95
CA PHE A 812 29.62 3.32 31.92
C PHE A 812 28.98 4.71 31.96
N PHE A 813 29.80 5.73 32.19
CA PHE A 813 29.38 7.12 32.20
C PHE A 813 30.17 7.89 31.15
N THR A 814 29.47 8.64 30.32
CA THR A 814 30.05 9.48 29.28
C THR A 814 29.32 10.81 29.22
N ASP A 815 29.93 11.81 28.60
CA ASP A 815 29.27 13.08 28.33
C ASP A 815 28.74 13.16 26.89
N ARG A 816 28.07 14.28 26.59
CA ARG A 816 27.55 14.57 25.25
C ARG A 816 28.68 14.73 24.22
N ASP A 817 29.76 15.41 24.58
CA ASP A 817 30.83 15.76 23.64
C ASP A 817 31.67 14.52 23.24
N GLY A 818 31.71 13.49 24.09
CA GLY A 818 32.28 12.17 23.78
C GLY A 818 31.32 11.19 23.08
N THR A 819 30.03 11.55 22.94
CA THR A 819 29.01 10.68 22.33
C THR A 819 28.36 11.25 21.08
N LEU A 820 28.44 12.55 20.86
CA LEU A 820 27.98 13.20 19.65
C LEU A 820 29.14 13.52 18.70
N LYS A 821 28.77 13.88 17.48
CA LYS A 821 29.65 14.51 16.50
C LYS A 821 30.05 15.93 16.93
N SER A 822 31.05 16.50 16.27
CA SER A 822 31.44 17.89 16.45
C SER A 822 30.29 18.85 16.12
N TYR A 823 30.23 20.01 16.79
CA TYR A 823 29.16 20.99 16.56
C TYR A 823 29.17 21.45 15.09
N ALA A 824 28.05 21.25 14.39
CA ALA A 824 27.92 21.73 13.02
C ALA A 824 27.84 23.26 13.01
N CYS A 825 26.91 23.89 13.72
CA CYS A 825 26.84 25.36 13.75
C CYS A 825 26.22 25.90 15.04
N SER A 826 25.33 25.11 15.62
CA SER A 826 24.49 25.45 16.76
C SER A 826 24.13 24.19 17.55
N TYR A 827 23.74 24.34 18.81
CA TYR A 827 23.32 23.19 19.62
C TYR A 827 22.15 22.39 18.98
N PRO A 828 21.07 23.03 18.49
CA PRO A 828 19.92 22.30 17.93
C PRO A 828 20.19 21.58 16.61
N SER A 829 21.24 21.98 15.87
CA SER A 829 21.62 21.35 14.60
C SER A 829 22.60 20.18 14.76
N SER A 830 23.12 19.97 15.98
CA SER A 830 24.11 18.92 16.25
C SER A 830 23.42 17.58 16.53
N ILE A 831 22.77 17.04 15.50
CA ILE A 831 22.02 15.78 15.55
C ILE A 831 22.98 14.59 15.58
N GLN A 832 22.70 13.61 16.44
CA GLN A 832 23.48 12.37 16.52
C GLN A 832 23.36 11.57 15.21
N PRO A 833 24.47 11.11 14.59
CA PRO A 833 24.41 10.21 13.44
C PRO A 833 23.80 8.84 13.79
N ALA A 834 23.17 8.19 12.82
CA ALA A 834 22.53 6.89 13.02
C ALA A 834 23.55 5.79 13.34
N TYR A 835 24.67 5.73 12.61
CA TYR A 835 25.71 4.72 12.86
C TYR A 835 26.26 4.81 14.30
N SER A 836 26.49 6.04 14.78
CA SER A 836 26.99 6.31 16.13
C SER A 836 25.98 5.84 17.18
N ALA A 837 24.69 6.13 16.99
CA ALA A 837 23.63 5.65 17.86
C ALA A 837 23.58 4.11 17.91
N VAL A 838 23.67 3.43 16.76
CA VAL A 838 23.65 1.96 16.74
C VAL A 838 24.87 1.36 17.46
N ILE A 839 26.07 1.89 17.23
CA ILE A 839 27.29 1.43 17.90
C ILE A 839 27.17 1.62 19.42
N GLN A 840 26.73 2.80 19.87
CA GLN A 840 26.55 3.10 21.29
C GLN A 840 25.47 2.23 21.94
N GLY A 841 24.33 2.06 21.28
CA GLY A 841 23.25 1.19 21.77
C GLY A 841 23.71 -0.26 21.90
N THR A 842 24.43 -0.76 20.89
CA THR A 842 25.00 -2.10 20.91
C THR A 842 26.03 -2.27 22.04
N PHE A 843 26.92 -1.29 22.22
CA PHE A 843 27.87 -1.27 23.31
C PHE A 843 27.18 -1.26 24.68
N ALA A 844 26.24 -0.34 24.91
CA ALA A 844 25.52 -0.25 26.18
C ALA A 844 24.76 -1.54 26.49
N HIS A 845 24.16 -2.18 25.48
CA HIS A 845 23.42 -3.42 25.67
C HIS A 845 24.32 -4.64 25.92
N ARG A 846 25.46 -4.76 25.23
CA ARG A 846 26.32 -5.95 25.27
C ARG A 846 27.48 -5.84 26.27
N CYS A 847 27.96 -4.63 26.52
CA CYS A 847 29.22 -4.40 27.23
C CYS A 847 29.04 -3.72 28.60
N ALA A 848 27.89 -3.13 28.91
CA ALA A 848 27.66 -2.45 30.19
C ALA A 848 26.35 -2.89 30.88
N GLN A 849 26.39 -3.04 32.21
CA GLN A 849 25.18 -3.31 33.00
C GLN A 849 24.34 -2.05 33.20
N TYR A 850 25.00 -0.90 33.33
CA TYR A 850 24.35 0.40 33.42
C TYR A 850 25.14 1.44 32.62
N ALA A 851 24.48 2.11 31.69
CA ALA A 851 25.06 3.15 30.86
C ALA A 851 24.31 4.48 31.06
N ALA A 852 25.05 5.57 31.23
CA ALA A 852 24.46 6.90 31.36
C ALA A 852 25.25 8.00 30.65
N ILE A 853 24.52 8.96 30.08
CA ILE A 853 25.05 10.17 29.47
C ILE A 853 24.78 11.34 30.42
N LEU A 854 25.82 12.06 30.81
CA LEU A 854 25.73 13.23 31.68
C LEU A 854 26.07 14.51 30.89
N THR A 855 25.18 15.49 30.89
CA THR A 855 25.37 16.75 30.17
C THR A 855 24.98 17.97 31.01
N SER A 856 25.54 19.12 30.66
CA SER A 856 25.12 20.43 31.18
C SER A 856 23.84 20.95 30.51
N ALA A 857 23.52 20.47 29.30
CA ALA A 857 22.32 20.83 28.55
C ALA A 857 21.03 20.35 29.25
N PRO A 858 19.85 20.94 28.95
CA PRO A 858 18.58 20.47 29.50
C PRO A 858 18.12 19.15 28.83
N LEU A 859 17.12 18.48 29.40
CA LEU A 859 16.52 17.27 28.79
C LEU A 859 15.67 17.57 27.54
N LEU A 860 14.78 18.57 27.64
CA LEU A 860 13.76 18.94 26.65
C LEU A 860 13.85 20.44 26.33
N ASN A 861 13.08 20.90 25.34
CA ASN A 861 13.05 22.29 24.86
C ASN A 861 14.43 22.71 24.33
N ILE A 862 14.87 22.06 23.25
CA ILE A 862 16.23 22.19 22.69
C ILE A 862 17.24 21.60 23.69
N GLY A 863 16.97 20.36 24.07
CA GLY A 863 17.74 19.58 25.03
C GLY A 863 18.35 18.32 24.44
N LEU A 864 18.87 17.47 25.32
CA LEU A 864 19.54 16.22 24.95
C LEU A 864 18.61 15.27 24.18
N LEU A 865 17.36 15.12 24.65
CA LEU A 865 16.37 14.25 24.02
C LEU A 865 15.86 14.80 22.69
N ASP A 866 16.22 16.03 22.30
CA ASP A 866 15.84 16.62 21.01
C ASP A 866 16.88 16.39 19.92
N VAL A 867 18.12 16.06 20.27
CA VAL A 867 19.24 15.89 19.32
C VAL A 867 19.80 14.47 19.28
N PHE A 868 19.53 13.67 20.33
CA PHE A 868 19.86 12.25 20.35
C PHE A 868 18.91 11.43 19.49
N VAL A 869 19.50 10.42 18.86
CA VAL A 869 18.84 9.51 17.92
C VAL A 869 18.62 8.12 18.53
N LEU A 870 19.37 7.79 19.57
CA LEU A 870 19.28 6.51 20.26
C LEU A 870 17.87 6.27 20.87
N PRO A 871 17.29 5.07 20.67
CA PRO A 871 16.03 4.70 21.31
C PRO A 871 16.10 4.68 22.84
N ASP A 872 14.94 4.75 23.49
CA ASP A 872 14.82 4.63 24.94
C ASP A 872 15.25 3.24 25.43
N GLY A 873 15.86 3.20 26.62
CA GLY A 873 16.21 1.95 27.32
C GLY A 873 17.66 1.52 27.21
N TYR A 874 18.46 2.14 26.33
CA TYR A 874 19.89 1.84 26.20
C TYR A 874 20.77 2.68 27.16
N PHE A 875 20.46 3.98 27.28
CA PHE A 875 21.16 4.89 28.20
C PHE A 875 20.16 5.60 29.12
N SER A 876 20.62 5.89 30.33
CA SER A 876 20.00 6.91 31.18
C SER A 876 20.60 8.27 30.87
N TYR A 877 19.78 9.31 30.87
CA TYR A 877 20.22 10.67 30.53
C TYR A 877 20.16 11.57 31.76
N GLY A 878 21.32 11.98 32.26
CA GLY A 878 21.47 13.02 33.27
C GLY A 878 21.71 14.37 32.61
N ALA A 879 20.83 15.34 32.83
CA ALA A 879 20.91 16.66 32.24
C ALA A 879 20.97 17.74 33.32
N SER A 880 21.19 19.00 32.90
CA SER A 880 21.37 20.13 33.82
C SER A 880 22.45 19.87 34.89
N ILE A 881 23.54 19.21 34.49
CA ILE A 881 24.64 18.77 35.37
C ILE A 881 24.14 17.75 36.41
N GLY A 882 23.31 16.81 35.97
CA GLY A 882 22.77 15.72 36.81
C GLY A 882 21.66 16.12 37.78
N ARG A 883 21.09 17.32 37.62
CA ARG A 883 19.95 17.79 38.43
C ARG A 883 18.61 17.29 37.92
N GLU A 884 18.56 16.77 36.71
CA GLU A 884 17.40 16.05 36.18
C GLU A 884 17.87 14.80 35.45
N TRP A 885 17.10 13.72 35.57
CA TRP A 885 17.43 12.43 34.99
C TRP A 885 16.22 11.84 34.29
N TYR A 886 16.45 11.33 33.08
CA TYR A 886 15.52 10.53 32.32
C TYR A 886 16.10 9.12 32.19
N VAL A 887 15.53 8.17 32.93
CA VAL A 887 15.90 6.74 32.81
C VAL A 887 14.98 6.07 31.81
N ASN A 888 13.68 6.33 31.91
CA ASN A 888 12.67 5.95 30.93
C ASN A 888 11.42 6.82 31.11
N ALA A 889 10.38 6.58 30.29
CA ALA A 889 9.13 7.34 30.32
C ALA A 889 8.44 7.37 31.71
N THR A 890 8.60 6.31 32.53
CA THR A 890 7.96 6.18 33.86
C THR A 890 8.87 6.60 35.01
N LYS A 891 10.19 6.60 34.81
CA LYS A 891 11.22 6.92 35.81
C LYS A 891 11.98 8.16 35.40
N LYS A 892 11.50 9.29 35.91
CA LYS A 892 12.15 10.60 35.82
C LYS A 892 12.51 11.06 37.22
N PHE A 893 13.72 11.57 37.37
CA PHE A 893 14.17 12.15 38.62
C PHE A 893 14.50 13.64 38.41
N LYS A 894 14.22 14.43 39.42
CA LYS A 894 14.47 15.87 39.46
C LYS A 894 14.98 16.20 40.86
N ASP A 895 16.06 16.96 40.93
CA ASP A 895 16.69 17.38 42.18
C ASP A 895 15.71 18.23 43.01
N SER A 896 15.72 18.07 44.33
CA SER A 896 14.87 18.83 45.26
C SER A 896 15.52 20.13 45.77
N SER A 897 16.72 20.46 45.31
CA SER A 897 17.46 21.67 45.74
C SER A 897 16.76 23.00 45.39
N ILE A 898 15.82 22.99 44.45
CA ILE A 898 15.09 24.18 43.99
C ILE A 898 13.63 24.09 44.44
N SER A 899 13.12 25.19 44.99
CA SER A 899 11.75 25.22 45.49
C SER A 899 10.73 25.10 44.35
N LYS A 900 9.54 24.53 44.65
CA LYS A 900 8.45 24.47 43.67
C LYS A 900 8.02 25.86 43.18
N THR A 901 8.12 26.87 44.05
CA THR A 901 7.79 28.27 43.72
C THR A 901 8.78 28.83 42.70
N ASP A 902 10.08 28.58 42.87
CA ASP A 902 11.10 29.04 41.94
C ASP A 902 11.00 28.31 40.59
N HIS A 903 10.63 27.03 40.59
CA HIS A 903 10.33 26.31 39.35
C HIS A 903 9.15 26.89 38.60
N LEU A 904 8.04 27.22 39.29
CA LEU A 904 6.90 27.89 38.66
C LEU A 904 7.28 29.26 38.09
N LEU A 905 8.18 29.98 38.78
CA LEU A 905 8.71 31.25 38.27
C LEU A 905 9.52 31.04 36.98
N LEU A 906 10.41 30.06 36.95
CA LEU A 906 11.17 29.70 35.75
C LEU A 906 10.24 29.28 34.60
N ASP A 907 9.18 28.51 34.88
CA ASP A 907 8.17 28.13 33.89
C ASP A 907 7.47 29.35 33.30
N LEU A 908 7.12 30.31 34.15
CA LEU A 908 6.44 31.55 33.75
C LEU A 908 7.35 32.44 32.90
N VAL A 909 8.61 32.59 33.29
CA VAL A 909 9.63 33.34 32.53
C VAL A 909 9.87 32.68 31.18
N SER A 910 10.11 31.37 31.13
CA SER A 910 10.30 30.61 29.89
C SER A 910 9.10 30.79 28.94
N SER A 911 7.88 30.61 29.44
CA SER A 911 6.65 30.77 28.66
C SER A 911 6.43 32.19 28.15
N ARG A 912 7.00 33.20 28.84
CA ARG A 912 6.93 34.60 28.42
C ARG A 912 7.97 34.91 27.34
N ILE A 913 9.16 34.35 27.45
CA ILE A 913 10.20 34.43 26.42
C ILE A 913 9.75 33.72 25.14
N GLU A 914 9.13 32.54 25.25
CA GLU A 914 8.55 31.83 24.11
C GLU A 914 7.52 32.67 23.35
N ARG A 915 6.62 33.35 24.07
CA ARG A 915 5.66 34.29 23.47
C ARG A 915 6.31 35.50 22.80
N LEU A 916 7.51 35.89 23.21
CA LEU A 916 8.27 36.94 22.52
C LEU A 916 8.83 36.43 21.19
N PHE A 917 9.22 35.15 21.10
CA PHE A 917 9.66 34.57 19.82
C PHE A 917 8.55 34.46 18.79
N ASP A 918 7.29 34.44 19.20
CA ASP A 918 6.14 34.49 18.29
C ASP A 918 5.98 35.88 17.63
N GLN A 919 6.69 36.89 18.14
CA GLN A 919 6.74 38.22 17.53
C GLN A 919 7.86 38.25 16.48
N ASN A 920 7.54 38.71 15.26
CA ASN A 920 8.50 38.80 14.14
C ASN A 920 9.82 39.52 14.51
N GLN A 921 9.80 40.46 15.46
CA GLN A 921 11.00 41.18 15.90
C GLN A 921 12.03 40.30 16.62
N PHE A 922 11.59 39.26 17.35
CA PHE A 922 12.47 38.44 18.21
C PHE A 922 12.56 36.97 17.78
N GLN A 923 11.77 36.54 16.79
CA GLN A 923 11.77 35.17 16.27
C GLN A 923 13.18 34.63 15.94
N GLN A 924 14.04 35.48 15.40
CA GLN A 924 15.44 35.17 15.09
C GLN A 924 16.25 34.61 16.27
N PHE A 925 16.00 35.07 17.50
CA PHE A 925 16.73 34.65 18.70
C PHE A 925 16.41 33.21 19.13
N LYS A 926 15.33 32.62 18.59
CA LYS A 926 14.95 31.24 18.84
C LYS A 926 15.93 30.24 18.22
N TRP A 927 16.52 30.59 17.07
CA TRP A 927 17.26 29.66 16.23
C TRP A 927 18.78 29.89 16.23
N ILE A 928 19.24 31.08 16.61
CA ILE A 928 20.68 31.36 16.72
C ILE A 928 21.31 30.71 17.96
N GLY A 929 22.60 30.34 17.85
CA GLY A 929 23.37 29.86 19.00
C GLY A 929 22.75 28.63 19.68
N SER A 930 22.48 28.71 20.98
CA SER A 930 21.77 27.66 21.74
C SER A 930 20.25 27.84 21.74
N GLY A 931 19.72 28.93 21.18
CA GLY A 931 18.31 29.31 21.30
C GLY A 931 17.91 29.57 22.75
N LEU A 932 16.68 29.19 23.11
CA LEU A 932 16.18 29.15 24.48
C LEU A 932 16.37 27.76 25.06
N GLN A 933 17.15 27.65 26.14
CA GLN A 933 17.35 26.43 26.89
C GLN A 933 16.88 26.60 28.32
N LYS A 934 16.01 25.71 28.77
CA LYS A 934 15.45 25.72 30.12
C LYS A 934 16.11 24.62 30.96
N HIS A 935 17.12 25.00 31.73
CA HIS A 935 17.81 24.10 32.64
C HIS A 935 17.05 23.93 33.95
N TYR A 936 17.39 22.89 34.69
CA TYR A 936 16.92 22.69 36.05
C TYR A 936 17.59 23.69 37.01
N GLY A 937 17.09 24.93 36.99
CA GLY A 937 17.44 26.01 37.90
C GLY A 937 17.87 27.33 37.28
N HIS A 938 17.94 27.41 35.95
CA HIS A 938 18.19 28.66 35.23
C HIS A 938 17.69 28.56 33.78
N ILE A 939 17.58 29.70 33.12
CA ILE A 939 17.22 29.80 31.71
C ILE A 939 18.39 30.43 30.97
N THR A 940 18.76 29.84 29.84
CA THR A 940 19.77 30.35 28.94
C THR A 940 19.09 30.80 27.66
N VAL A 941 19.41 32.01 27.20
CA VAL A 941 18.84 32.59 25.98
C VAL A 941 19.97 33.12 25.11
N ALA A 942 19.98 32.76 23.84
CA ALA A 942 20.95 33.27 22.88
C ALA A 942 20.70 34.76 22.60
N ARG A 943 21.79 35.54 22.50
CA ARG A 943 21.77 36.96 22.11
C ARG A 943 22.53 37.26 20.82
N GLN A 944 23.47 36.40 20.45
CA GLN A 944 24.32 36.54 19.27
C GLN A 944 24.86 35.15 18.90
N ASP A 945 25.22 34.94 17.63
CA ASP A 945 25.94 33.74 17.19
C ASP A 945 27.47 33.96 17.13
N CYS A 946 28.23 32.92 16.83
CA CYS A 946 29.69 33.03 16.74
C CYS A 946 30.18 33.85 15.53
N TYR A 947 29.30 34.19 14.59
CA TYR A 947 29.62 34.92 13.37
C TYR A 947 29.15 36.38 13.37
N GLY A 948 28.45 36.82 14.41
CA GLY A 948 27.92 38.17 14.52
C GLY A 948 26.73 38.45 13.59
N SER A 949 25.90 37.45 13.28
CA SER A 949 24.83 37.59 12.29
C SER A 949 23.70 38.52 12.74
N ILE A 950 23.46 38.64 14.06
CA ILE A 950 22.44 39.53 14.62
C ILE A 950 22.96 40.97 14.70
N ASP A 951 22.09 41.94 14.39
CA ASP A 951 22.41 43.36 14.56
C ASP A 951 22.63 43.74 16.03
N GLU A 952 23.68 44.50 16.30
CA GLU A 952 24.08 44.87 17.67
C GLU A 952 22.97 45.65 18.40
N LEU A 953 22.27 46.56 17.71
CA LEU A 953 21.15 47.30 18.30
C LEU A 953 19.98 46.37 18.62
N LYS A 954 19.66 45.42 17.73
CA LYS A 954 18.63 44.40 18.00
C LYS A 954 19.03 43.47 19.14
N SER A 955 20.29 43.06 19.22
CA SER A 955 20.81 42.25 20.32
C SER A 955 20.72 43.00 21.66
N LEU A 956 21.01 44.30 21.67
CA LEU A 956 20.89 45.14 22.87
C LEU A 956 19.43 45.32 23.28
N GLN A 957 18.54 45.61 22.33
CA GLN A 957 17.09 45.67 22.57
C GLN A 957 16.58 44.36 23.17
N TRP A 958 16.96 43.21 22.59
CA TRP A 958 16.61 41.90 23.13
C TRP A 958 17.09 41.72 24.57
N TYR A 959 18.33 42.08 24.85
CA TYR A 959 18.90 42.01 26.19
C TYR A 959 18.14 42.88 27.20
N GLU A 960 17.79 44.11 26.85
CA GLU A 960 16.99 45.01 27.69
C GLU A 960 15.58 44.44 27.94
N TYR A 961 14.93 43.90 26.91
CA TYR A 961 13.62 43.26 27.05
C TYR A 961 13.68 42.05 27.99
N ILE A 962 14.72 41.22 27.89
CA ILE A 962 14.91 40.07 28.78
C ILE A 962 15.19 40.51 30.23
N LEU A 963 15.94 41.60 30.45
CA LEU A 963 16.19 42.13 31.81
C LEU A 963 14.93 42.71 32.48
N LEU A 964 13.93 43.15 31.70
CA LEU A 964 12.66 43.66 32.21
C LEU A 964 11.66 42.56 32.58
N LEU A 965 11.88 41.33 32.12
CA LEU A 965 11.06 40.15 32.43
C LEU A 965 11.43 39.56 33.80
#